data_AF-A0A919V1E5-F1
#
_entry.id   AF-A0A919V1E5-F1
#
_cell.length_a   1.000
_cell.length_b   1.000
_cell.length_c   1.000
_cell.angle_alpha   90.00
_cell.angle_beta   90.00
_cell.angle_gamma   90.00
#
_symmetry.space_group_name_H-M   'P 1'
#
loop_
_entity.id
_entity.type
_entity.pdbx_description
1 polymer ?
#
loop_
_entity_poly.entity_id
_entity_poly.type
_entity_poly.pdbx_seq_one_letter_code
_entity_poly.pdbx_strand_id
1 'polypeptide(L)'
;MQPTTPDLDIPASPAQHGVWVTERAGAAGAAYRMPLTLTFHGPLDAPAMRAACADVLARHPLLGAAVAERDGEPWLVPAPVPPAVTAEDLTGLDDDKRAAAVRAHAERDLDLARGPLAGFALLALGPDRHVLVFTAHHLVFDGISKDVLVADLAACYRARLGGAAPDLPALPALAGQERAAAAGEEAAAFWRSRWPAPAGPVLPGPARAPHRGAAGQEIELTLPGLASAATGIGVTTFEFLLAALHALLRRYGNERAVVAVDLSTRTPADRGSVGLFVNELPVVTRPDPEAPFAAFAAEVRRELREVYRFRGVPLAQVAGGMAPATSLAPISLSHRERDGAVPDFPGLATEVDWSVFNGAPRGVLHLHTTGTAGDVTVRLRFAPEAVAPRTVRAVAGHLRTLAAAAAAAPDTPLGDLPLLTAAEERDLAAVNATARAVPDLTVPQLFAERARQAPDAVAVAFQDRELTYAELDAASARLAGTLRARGAGPGTLVAIHLDRSPEMVAAVLGVLRAGAAYLPLDPAYPAERLAFVLRDAGAALVLAPERGPEPPCVTGAAEPPDTGAEVLRLGPLAGWPAPPSPLDATPPAPGDLAYVIYTSGSTGRPKGVAVEHRPLTNLLLAMRDELGAAEGDAWLGLTTLSFDISALELMLPLITGGRVVLVPEGVTRDGRALRRLVETGSISHVQATPSSWRLLTEAGLDRPGLVALSGGEPLPPALAGDLRARVGRLVNVYGPTETTIWSAIDEVPPGPAEITIGRPLANTRIHILDERLVTVPAGVPGEICIGGAGVARGYLDRPEPTAARFVPDPAGPPGARLYRTGDLGRRRPDGRIEFLGRADGQVKIRGHRIELGEIEARLLEHELVAAAAVAVRDGERLVAYVVPRTAAAPGTSPGAASAAVPGLTAPGAGPGGASAAVLEVASAAVPGAAPRVLAETEVPGLAGRLREHLARGLPGVMVPAAYVALDRLPLTPARKLDRLALPEPPARATEPAPAAVPAAADPLISEITAIWEEVLKIDGIRPDEDLFDLGGHSLSITRIASRIRGRLGVDVDLDVFFDTPTIDGVAEAVRSAREESA
;
A
#
# COMPACT_ATOMS: atom_id res chain seq x y z
N MET A 1 66.46 4.16 28.60
CA MET A 1 65.09 4.20 29.16
C MET A 1 64.32 3.07 28.51
N GLN A 2 63.85 2.08 29.30
CA GLN A 2 62.91 1.09 28.78
C GLN A 2 61.61 1.83 28.38
N PRO A 3 61.00 1.52 27.22
CA PRO A 3 59.69 2.06 26.90
C PRO A 3 58.71 1.43 27.90
N THR A 4 58.14 2.24 28.78
CA THR A 4 57.02 1.84 29.63
C THR A 4 55.86 1.48 28.70
N THR A 5 55.54 0.20 28.62
CA THR A 5 54.27 -0.29 28.06
C THR A 5 53.15 0.52 28.72
N PRO A 6 52.23 1.16 27.97
CA PRO A 6 51.06 1.79 28.57
C PRO A 6 50.34 0.75 29.45
N ASP A 7 50.03 1.11 30.70
CA ASP A 7 49.21 0.26 31.57
C ASP A 7 47.85 0.07 30.91
N LEU A 8 47.63 -1.12 30.35
CA LEU A 8 46.41 -1.50 29.67
C LEU A 8 45.36 -1.87 30.73
N ASP A 9 44.82 -0.88 31.44
CA ASP A 9 43.70 -1.04 32.38
C ASP A 9 42.86 0.25 32.37
N ILE A 10 42.05 0.39 31.32
CA ILE A 10 41.31 1.63 31.02
C ILE A 10 39.82 1.35 30.79
N PRO A 11 38.92 2.28 31.14
CA PRO A 11 37.51 2.14 30.83
C PRO A 11 37.32 2.16 29.31
N ALA A 12 36.34 1.41 28.80
CA ALA A 12 35.98 1.48 27.40
C ALA A 12 35.42 2.88 27.07
N SER A 13 35.79 3.40 25.91
CA SER A 13 35.16 4.60 25.36
C SER A 13 33.65 4.36 25.14
N PRO A 14 32.82 5.41 25.07
CA PRO A 14 31.39 5.19 24.86
C PRO A 14 31.03 4.57 23.50
N ALA A 15 31.89 4.72 22.48
CA ALA A 15 31.75 4.00 21.22
C ALA A 15 32.01 2.50 21.40
N GLN A 16 33.05 2.14 22.16
CA GLN A 16 33.33 0.75 22.54
C GLN A 16 32.23 0.18 23.44
N HIS A 17 31.69 0.97 24.37
CA HIS A 17 30.57 0.59 25.21
C HIS A 17 29.34 0.22 24.35
N GLY A 18 28.99 1.03 23.36
CA GLY A 18 27.88 0.73 22.44
C GLY A 18 28.04 -0.62 21.74
N VAL A 19 29.23 -0.89 21.19
CA VAL A 19 29.56 -2.18 20.56
C VAL A 19 29.44 -3.35 21.54
N TRP A 20 29.96 -3.19 22.77
CA TRP A 20 29.89 -4.22 23.81
C TRP A 20 28.46 -4.53 24.26
N VAL A 21 27.60 -3.51 24.39
CA VAL A 21 26.17 -3.71 24.71
C VAL A 21 25.48 -4.52 23.62
N THR A 22 25.75 -4.25 22.35
CA THR A 22 25.21 -5.03 21.22
C THR A 22 25.64 -6.50 21.26
N GLU A 23 26.91 -6.75 21.57
CA GLU A 23 27.48 -8.10 21.73
C GLU A 23 26.80 -8.84 22.89
N ARG A 24 26.67 -8.21 24.07
CA ARG A 24 25.97 -8.83 25.23
C ARG A 24 24.51 -9.15 24.97
N ALA A 25 23.83 -8.35 24.15
CA ALA A 25 22.44 -8.60 23.76
C ALA A 25 22.27 -9.80 22.81
N GLY A 26 23.37 -10.46 22.39
CA GLY A 26 23.36 -11.55 21.41
C GLY A 26 22.91 -11.09 20.02
N ALA A 27 23.03 -9.79 19.74
CA ALA A 27 22.54 -9.16 18.52
C ALA A 27 23.64 -8.91 17.47
N ALA A 28 24.91 -9.02 17.87
CA ALA A 28 26.06 -8.71 17.01
C ALA A 28 26.46 -9.84 16.05
N GLY A 29 26.51 -11.09 16.51
CA GLY A 29 27.01 -12.23 15.73
C GLY A 29 28.40 -11.94 15.13
N ALA A 30 28.52 -12.05 13.81
CA ALA A 30 29.77 -11.79 13.07
C ALA A 30 30.04 -10.29 12.76
N ALA A 31 29.16 -9.37 13.13
CA ALA A 31 29.15 -7.99 12.60
C ALA A 31 30.35 -7.13 13.04
N TYR A 32 30.97 -7.42 14.19
CA TYR A 32 32.10 -6.66 14.72
C TYR A 32 33.46 -7.32 14.49
N ARG A 33 33.54 -8.33 13.62
CA ARG A 33 34.81 -8.94 13.20
C ARG A 33 35.42 -8.16 12.04
N MET A 34 36.70 -7.82 12.16
CA MET A 34 37.44 -7.04 11.17
C MET A 34 38.69 -7.80 10.68
N PRO A 35 38.54 -8.72 9.70
CA PRO A 35 39.69 -9.33 9.08
C PRO A 35 40.39 -8.39 8.07
N LEU A 36 41.66 -8.67 7.82
CA LEU A 36 42.50 -8.08 6.80
C LEU A 36 43.39 -9.17 6.20
N THR A 37 43.33 -9.35 4.89
CA THR A 37 44.08 -10.39 4.18
C THR A 37 45.14 -9.76 3.29
N LEU A 38 46.38 -10.21 3.43
CA LEU A 38 47.50 -9.84 2.55
C LEU A 38 47.97 -11.08 1.80
N THR A 39 48.00 -11.01 0.47
CA THR A 39 48.55 -12.06 -0.39
C THR A 39 49.92 -11.63 -0.87
N PHE A 40 50.93 -12.45 -0.62
CA PHE A 40 52.31 -12.22 -1.02
C PHE A 40 52.71 -13.20 -2.13
N HIS A 41 53.35 -12.66 -3.15
CA HIS A 41 53.96 -13.40 -4.26
C HIS A 41 55.48 -13.17 -4.26
N GLY A 42 56.25 -14.24 -4.10
CA GLY A 42 57.72 -14.23 -4.04
C GLY A 42 58.28 -14.97 -2.82
N PRO A 43 59.62 -14.98 -2.66
CA PRO A 43 60.32 -15.75 -1.64
C PRO A 43 60.22 -15.08 -0.26
N LEU A 44 59.10 -15.32 0.44
CA LEU A 44 58.84 -14.74 1.75
C LEU A 44 59.72 -15.40 2.83
N ASP A 45 60.44 -14.58 3.61
CA ASP A 45 61.15 -15.05 4.80
C ASP A 45 60.15 -15.20 5.96
N ALA A 46 59.67 -16.43 6.16
CA ALA A 46 58.64 -16.72 7.16
C ALA A 46 59.08 -16.41 8.60
N PRO A 47 60.33 -16.70 9.04
CA PRO A 47 60.85 -16.23 10.32
C PRO A 47 60.80 -14.70 10.48
N ALA A 48 61.27 -13.93 9.50
CA ALA A 48 61.26 -12.47 9.54
C ALA A 48 59.83 -11.91 9.55
N MET A 49 58.91 -12.49 8.76
CA MET A 49 57.49 -12.10 8.75
C MET A 49 56.81 -12.38 10.09
N ARG A 50 57.04 -13.56 10.71
CA ARG A 50 56.48 -13.85 12.04
C ARG A 50 57.02 -12.91 13.11
N ALA A 51 58.32 -12.59 13.07
CA ALA A 51 58.93 -11.62 13.96
C ALA A 51 58.31 -10.22 13.77
N ALA A 52 58.07 -9.82 12.51
CA ALA A 52 57.42 -8.55 12.19
C ALA A 52 55.97 -8.48 12.73
N CYS A 53 55.19 -9.56 12.57
CA CYS A 53 53.84 -9.65 13.17
C CYS A 53 53.89 -9.53 14.70
N ALA A 54 54.85 -10.18 15.36
CA ALA A 54 55.02 -10.11 16.80
C ALA A 54 55.41 -8.69 17.25
N ASP A 55 56.27 -8.00 16.50
CA ASP A 55 56.64 -6.60 16.78
C ASP A 55 55.44 -5.66 16.67
N VAL A 56 54.59 -5.85 15.65
CA VAL A 56 53.35 -5.07 15.47
C VAL A 56 52.39 -5.29 16.64
N LEU A 57 52.18 -6.54 17.05
CA LEU A 57 51.31 -6.87 18.19
C LEU A 57 51.85 -6.28 19.51
N ALA A 58 53.16 -6.32 19.73
CA ALA A 58 53.80 -5.74 20.91
C ALA A 58 53.75 -4.20 20.90
N ARG A 59 53.84 -3.60 19.71
CA ARG A 59 53.79 -2.15 19.51
C ARG A 59 52.42 -1.56 19.82
N HIS A 60 51.33 -2.29 19.56
CA HIS A 60 49.94 -1.82 19.72
C HIS A 60 49.22 -2.58 20.85
N PRO A 61 49.30 -2.14 22.12
CA PRO A 61 48.82 -2.90 23.27
C PRO A 61 47.32 -3.26 23.23
N LEU A 62 46.48 -2.41 22.62
CA LEU A 62 45.05 -2.65 22.47
C LEU A 62 44.72 -3.94 21.70
N LEU A 63 45.59 -4.36 20.77
CA LEU A 63 45.39 -5.61 20.03
C LEU A 63 45.47 -6.84 20.94
N GLY A 64 46.23 -6.75 22.03
CA GLY A 64 46.38 -7.80 23.04
C GLY A 64 45.40 -7.68 24.22
N ALA A 65 44.37 -6.83 24.11
CA ALA A 65 43.40 -6.62 25.18
C ALA A 65 42.43 -7.79 25.36
N ALA A 66 41.75 -7.81 26.51
CA ALA A 66 40.49 -8.48 26.80
C ALA A 66 39.50 -7.46 27.40
N VAL A 67 38.23 -7.83 27.49
CA VAL A 67 37.16 -7.00 28.07
C VAL A 67 36.74 -7.57 29.42
N ALA A 68 36.92 -6.79 30.48
CA ALA A 68 36.41 -7.09 31.81
C ALA A 68 35.18 -6.24 32.13
N GLU A 69 34.23 -6.78 32.88
CA GLU A 69 33.08 -6.01 33.39
C GLU A 69 33.39 -5.55 34.83
N ARG A 70 33.27 -4.25 35.09
CA ARG A 70 33.41 -3.65 36.43
C ARG A 70 32.26 -2.67 36.64
N ASP A 71 31.47 -2.88 37.69
CA ASP A 71 30.29 -2.06 38.01
C ASP A 71 29.27 -1.91 36.86
N GLY A 72 29.15 -2.94 36.02
CA GLY A 72 28.25 -2.94 34.85
C GLY A 72 28.84 -2.28 33.59
N GLU A 73 30.06 -1.76 33.66
CA GLU A 73 30.76 -1.08 32.57
C GLU A 73 31.90 -1.94 32.00
N PRO A 74 32.18 -1.89 30.69
CA PRO A 74 33.29 -2.58 30.06
C PRO A 74 34.63 -1.86 30.26
N TRP A 75 35.67 -2.62 30.59
CA TRP A 75 37.05 -2.17 30.76
C TRP A 75 37.98 -2.97 29.84
N LEU A 76 38.93 -2.30 29.21
CA LEU A 76 39.97 -2.94 28.41
C LEU A 76 41.17 -3.26 29.32
N VAL A 77 41.44 -4.54 29.49
CA VAL A 77 42.46 -5.08 30.40
C VAL A 77 43.42 -5.99 29.62
N PRO A 78 44.63 -6.31 30.13
CA PRO A 78 45.56 -7.16 29.40
C PRO A 78 44.98 -8.58 29.32
N ALA A 79 45.05 -9.21 28.15
CA ALA A 79 44.61 -10.59 28.03
C ALA A 79 45.52 -11.53 28.87
N PRO A 80 44.98 -12.63 29.43
CA PRO A 80 45.78 -13.59 30.21
C PRO A 80 46.85 -14.29 29.37
N VAL A 81 46.71 -14.29 28.05
CA VAL A 81 47.63 -14.89 27.09
C VAL A 81 47.97 -13.85 26.03
N PRO A 82 49.26 -13.67 25.65
CA PRO A 82 49.64 -12.71 24.62
C PRO A 82 49.05 -13.10 23.25
N PRO A 83 48.80 -12.12 22.36
CA PRO A 83 48.37 -12.39 20.99
C PRO A 83 49.40 -13.26 20.26
N ALA A 84 48.91 -14.32 19.63
CA ALA A 84 49.73 -15.31 18.94
C ALA A 84 49.83 -15.00 17.44
N VAL A 85 50.98 -15.34 16.87
CA VAL A 85 51.18 -15.44 15.42
C VAL A 85 51.21 -16.93 15.08
N THR A 86 50.16 -17.43 14.45
CA THR A 86 50.10 -18.82 13.99
C THR A 86 50.71 -18.94 12.60
N ALA A 87 51.22 -20.13 12.28
CA ALA A 87 51.72 -20.45 10.95
C ALA A 87 51.23 -21.84 10.54
N GLU A 88 50.74 -21.97 9.32
CA GLU A 88 50.18 -23.21 8.81
C GLU A 88 50.64 -23.44 7.36
N ASP A 89 50.99 -24.68 7.05
CA ASP A 89 51.36 -25.09 5.69
C ASP A 89 50.14 -25.74 5.02
N LEU A 90 49.58 -25.04 4.02
CA LEU A 90 48.42 -25.48 3.23
C LEU A 90 48.82 -26.00 1.85
N THR A 91 50.12 -26.18 1.58
CA THR A 91 50.62 -26.62 0.26
C THR A 91 50.12 -28.00 -0.12
N GLY A 92 49.82 -28.87 0.85
CA GLY A 92 49.27 -30.21 0.61
C GLY A 92 47.76 -30.27 0.34
N LEU A 93 47.04 -29.14 0.44
CA LEU A 93 45.59 -29.07 0.21
C LEU A 93 45.27 -28.73 -1.25
N ASP A 94 44.10 -29.18 -1.73
CA ASP A 94 43.51 -28.67 -2.98
C ASP A 94 43.02 -27.22 -2.82
N ASP A 95 42.77 -26.53 -3.94
CA ASP A 95 42.48 -25.10 -3.93
C ASP A 95 41.19 -24.73 -3.18
N ASP A 96 40.16 -25.58 -3.22
CA ASP A 96 38.91 -25.36 -2.49
C ASP A 96 39.13 -25.45 -0.97
N LYS A 97 39.88 -26.46 -0.51
CA LYS A 97 40.24 -26.61 0.90
C LYS A 97 41.17 -25.50 1.37
N ARG A 98 42.13 -25.05 0.54
CA ARG A 98 42.97 -23.89 0.84
C ARG A 98 42.13 -22.63 1.05
N ALA A 99 41.22 -22.35 0.12
CA ALA A 99 40.32 -21.19 0.22
C ALA A 99 39.42 -21.27 1.46
N ALA A 100 38.88 -22.45 1.77
CA ALA A 100 38.10 -22.68 2.98
C ALA A 100 38.91 -22.48 4.27
N ALA A 101 40.17 -22.94 4.32
CA ALA A 101 41.06 -22.75 5.46
C ALA A 101 41.43 -21.26 5.67
N VAL A 102 41.78 -20.54 4.60
CA VAL A 102 42.01 -19.08 4.66
C VAL A 102 40.78 -18.36 5.22
N ARG A 103 39.59 -18.71 4.74
CA ARG A 103 38.33 -18.15 5.24
C ARG A 103 38.08 -18.48 6.71
N ALA A 104 38.35 -19.71 7.16
CA ALA A 104 38.17 -20.11 8.55
C ALA A 104 39.04 -19.27 9.51
N HIS A 105 40.26 -18.90 9.12
CA HIS A 105 41.11 -17.98 9.89
C HIS A 105 40.54 -16.56 9.95
N ALA A 106 39.96 -16.06 8.85
CA ALA A 106 39.30 -14.76 8.79
C ALA A 106 37.98 -14.71 9.57
N GLU A 107 37.31 -15.85 9.72
CA GLU A 107 36.04 -16.03 10.43
C GLU A 107 36.20 -16.55 11.86
N ARG A 108 37.43 -16.61 12.38
CA ARG A 108 37.71 -17.06 13.75
C ARG A 108 37.00 -16.18 14.77
N ASP A 109 36.35 -16.81 15.74
CA ASP A 109 35.72 -16.12 16.86
C ASP A 109 36.75 -15.57 17.86
N LEU A 110 36.43 -14.40 18.42
CA LEU A 110 37.22 -13.69 19.40
C LEU A 110 36.41 -13.58 20.70
N ASP A 111 36.82 -14.33 21.72
CA ASP A 111 36.18 -14.28 23.04
C ASP A 111 36.55 -12.95 23.72
N LEU A 112 35.55 -12.08 23.89
CA LEU A 112 35.77 -10.76 24.48
C LEU A 112 36.31 -10.83 25.91
N ALA A 113 35.88 -11.79 26.72
CA ALA A 113 36.25 -11.89 28.12
C ALA A 113 37.66 -12.46 28.32
N ARG A 114 38.09 -13.36 27.43
CA ARG A 114 39.41 -13.98 27.50
C ARG A 114 40.47 -13.24 26.71
N GLY A 115 40.10 -12.62 25.59
CA GLY A 115 41.06 -12.09 24.62
C GLY A 115 42.03 -13.18 24.12
N PRO A 116 43.12 -12.79 23.44
CA PRO A 116 43.39 -11.45 22.91
C PRO A 116 42.42 -11.09 21.77
N LEU A 117 42.10 -9.80 21.64
CA LEU A 117 41.13 -9.29 20.66
C LEU A 117 41.68 -9.14 19.23
N ALA A 118 42.90 -9.58 18.97
CA ALA A 118 43.47 -9.68 17.62
C ALA A 118 44.54 -10.78 17.50
N GLY A 119 44.84 -11.17 16.26
CA GLY A 119 45.92 -12.12 15.97
C GLY A 119 46.24 -12.26 14.48
N PHE A 120 47.36 -12.91 14.18
CA PHE A 120 47.83 -13.18 12.82
C PHE A 120 47.91 -14.69 12.54
N ALA A 121 47.59 -15.08 11.31
CA ALA A 121 47.82 -16.41 10.77
C ALA A 121 48.58 -16.31 9.44
N LEU A 122 49.81 -16.85 9.38
CA LEU A 122 50.62 -16.93 8.17
C LEU A 122 50.43 -18.30 7.50
N LEU A 123 49.88 -18.29 6.29
CA LEU A 123 49.47 -19.48 5.56
C LEU A 123 50.34 -19.66 4.32
N ALA A 124 51.04 -20.79 4.20
CA ALA A 124 51.79 -21.12 2.98
C ALA A 124 50.88 -21.85 1.98
N LEU A 125 50.72 -21.30 0.78
CA LEU A 125 49.91 -21.91 -0.30
C LEU A 125 50.78 -22.51 -1.41
N GLY A 126 52.06 -22.13 -1.47
CA GLY A 126 53.06 -22.62 -2.41
C GLY A 126 54.46 -22.12 -2.03
N PRO A 127 55.50 -22.46 -2.82
CA PRO A 127 56.87 -22.02 -2.56
C PRO A 127 57.04 -20.49 -2.65
N ASP A 128 56.26 -19.82 -3.49
CA ASP A 128 56.31 -18.36 -3.70
C ASP A 128 54.93 -17.70 -3.49
N ARG A 129 54.03 -18.34 -2.76
CA ARG A 129 52.67 -17.82 -2.52
C ARG A 129 52.26 -18.03 -1.07
N HIS A 130 52.03 -16.91 -0.39
CA HIS A 130 51.65 -16.89 1.02
C HIS A 130 50.46 -15.96 1.24
N VAL A 131 49.65 -16.28 2.24
CA VAL A 131 48.54 -15.44 2.69
C VAL A 131 48.73 -15.16 4.17
N LEU A 132 48.72 -13.89 4.55
CA LEU A 132 48.69 -13.46 5.94
C LEU A 132 47.28 -12.96 6.26
N VAL A 133 46.62 -13.62 7.21
CA VAL A 133 45.30 -13.22 7.71
C VAL A 133 45.50 -12.55 9.07
N PHE A 134 45.10 -11.29 9.18
CA PHE A 134 44.93 -10.60 10.45
C PHE A 134 43.45 -10.56 10.80
N THR A 135 43.10 -10.94 12.03
CA THR A 135 41.72 -10.89 12.52
C THR A 135 41.70 -10.09 13.82
N ALA A 136 40.84 -9.08 13.89
CA ALA A 136 40.64 -8.26 15.09
C ALA A 136 39.17 -7.98 15.37
N HIS A 137 38.85 -7.69 16.64
CA HIS A 137 37.52 -7.22 17.04
C HIS A 137 37.40 -5.69 16.84
N HIS A 138 36.24 -5.21 16.40
CA HIS A 138 35.99 -3.79 16.12
C HIS A 138 36.15 -2.88 17.37
N LEU A 139 36.12 -3.46 18.57
CA LEU A 139 36.41 -2.74 19.82
C LEU A 139 37.83 -2.16 19.87
N VAL A 140 38.81 -2.81 19.22
CA VAL A 140 40.23 -2.42 19.30
C VAL A 140 40.82 -2.07 17.94
N PHE A 141 39.99 -2.08 16.89
CA PHE A 141 40.43 -1.93 15.51
C PHE A 141 39.34 -1.25 14.68
N ASP A 142 39.71 -0.38 13.75
CA ASP A 142 38.79 0.29 12.82
C ASP A 142 39.33 0.30 11.38
N GLY A 143 38.56 0.87 10.45
CA GLY A 143 38.95 0.91 9.05
C GLY A 143 40.30 1.61 8.81
N ILE A 144 40.56 2.73 9.49
CA ILE A 144 41.80 3.51 9.38
C ILE A 144 42.99 2.74 10.00
N SER A 145 42.76 1.97 11.06
CA SER A 145 43.77 1.13 11.70
C SER A 145 44.40 0.12 10.74
N LYS A 146 43.69 -0.29 9.67
CA LYS A 146 44.25 -1.16 8.60
C LYS A 146 45.48 -0.53 7.94
N ASP A 147 45.46 0.76 7.62
CA ASP A 147 46.59 1.42 6.94
C ASP A 147 47.81 1.48 7.87
N VAL A 148 47.57 1.82 9.13
CA VAL A 148 48.60 1.88 10.18
C VAL A 148 49.23 0.50 10.36
N LEU A 149 48.40 -0.54 10.45
CA LEU A 149 48.85 -1.93 10.63
C LEU A 149 49.74 -2.39 9.45
N VAL A 150 49.30 -2.15 8.21
CA VAL A 150 50.04 -2.59 7.02
C VAL A 150 51.35 -1.82 6.86
N ALA A 151 51.36 -0.51 7.16
CA ALA A 151 52.56 0.30 7.13
C ALA A 151 53.58 -0.13 8.19
N ASP A 152 53.13 -0.33 9.44
CA ASP A 152 53.98 -0.82 10.53
C ASP A 152 54.51 -2.23 10.21
N LEU A 153 53.66 -3.12 9.67
CA LEU A 153 54.08 -4.47 9.29
C LEU A 153 55.17 -4.46 8.21
N ALA A 154 55.02 -3.64 7.17
CA ALA A 154 56.02 -3.51 6.11
C ALA A 154 57.37 -2.98 6.64
N ALA A 155 57.33 -2.00 7.54
CA ALA A 155 58.52 -1.46 8.18
C ALA A 155 59.20 -2.49 9.11
N CYS A 156 58.42 -3.22 9.92
CA CYS A 156 58.93 -4.29 10.76
C CYS A 156 59.53 -5.43 9.94
N TYR A 157 58.88 -5.85 8.86
CA TYR A 157 59.39 -6.89 7.97
C TYR A 157 60.73 -6.48 7.34
N ARG A 158 60.84 -5.24 6.85
CA ARG A 158 62.10 -4.71 6.31
C ARG A 158 63.24 -4.73 7.34
N ALA A 159 62.97 -4.31 8.58
CA ALA A 159 63.98 -4.32 9.64
C ALA A 159 64.41 -5.75 10.00
N ARG A 160 63.46 -6.68 10.15
CA ARG A 160 63.72 -8.08 10.49
C ARG A 160 64.44 -8.83 9.39
N LEU A 161 64.13 -8.55 8.13
CA LEU A 161 64.84 -9.12 6.98
C LEU A 161 66.33 -8.68 6.97
N GLY A 162 66.62 -7.47 7.44
CA GLY A 162 67.98 -6.97 7.65
C GLY A 162 68.65 -7.42 8.96
N GLY A 163 67.99 -8.24 9.78
CA GLY A 163 68.50 -8.70 11.08
C GLY A 163 68.46 -7.66 12.20
N ALA A 164 67.75 -6.54 12.03
CA ALA A 164 67.62 -5.46 12.99
C ALA A 164 66.26 -5.48 13.72
N ALA A 165 66.18 -4.81 14.88
CA ALA A 165 64.90 -4.48 15.50
C ALA A 165 64.24 -3.30 14.77
N PRO A 166 62.90 -3.22 14.69
CA PRO A 166 62.22 -2.10 14.07
C PRO A 166 62.44 -0.80 14.85
N ASP A 167 62.78 0.27 14.12
CA ASP A 167 62.86 1.64 14.63
C ASP A 167 61.67 2.44 14.11
N LEU A 168 60.59 2.45 14.91
CA LEU A 168 59.33 3.12 14.59
C LEU A 168 59.06 4.26 15.58
N PRO A 169 58.45 5.38 15.16
CA PRO A 169 58.13 6.50 16.05
C PRO A 169 57.30 6.06 17.26
N ALA A 170 57.44 6.76 18.40
CA ALA A 170 56.62 6.49 19.58
C ALA A 170 55.13 6.69 19.26
N LEU A 171 54.27 5.82 19.80
CA LEU A 171 52.82 5.95 19.63
C LEU A 171 52.25 7.06 20.53
N PRO A 172 51.18 7.74 20.09
CA PRO A 172 50.38 8.58 20.98
C PRO A 172 49.83 7.77 22.17
N ALA A 173 49.62 8.44 23.31
CA ALA A 173 48.99 7.82 24.47
C ALA A 173 47.55 7.32 24.14
N LEU A 174 47.14 6.20 24.76
CA LEU A 174 45.81 5.60 24.59
C LEU A 174 44.66 6.52 25.00
N ALA A 175 44.95 7.60 25.75
CA ALA A 175 44.02 8.64 26.18
C ALA A 175 43.19 9.27 25.04
N GLY A 176 43.60 9.16 23.78
CA GLY A 176 42.78 9.56 22.63
C GLY A 176 41.43 8.83 22.53
N GLN A 177 41.33 7.60 23.05
CA GLN A 177 40.07 6.86 23.10
C GLN A 177 39.15 7.33 24.24
N GLU A 178 39.70 7.96 25.29
CA GLU A 178 38.93 8.46 26.45
C GLU A 178 38.28 9.83 26.19
N ARG A 179 38.68 10.55 25.13
CA ARG A 179 38.21 11.90 24.79
C ARG A 179 36.83 11.92 24.12
N ALA A 180 35.87 11.15 24.61
CA ALA A 180 34.48 11.39 24.21
C ALA A 180 34.05 12.77 24.72
N ALA A 181 33.56 13.62 23.83
CA ALA A 181 33.02 14.89 24.25
C ALA A 181 31.76 14.64 25.09
N ALA A 182 31.66 15.25 26.27
CA ALA A 182 30.43 15.23 27.03
C ALA A 182 29.30 15.78 26.15
N ALA A 183 28.16 15.10 26.11
CA ALA A 183 27.07 15.45 25.20
C ALA A 183 26.57 16.89 25.40
N GLY A 184 26.71 17.49 26.59
CA GLY A 184 26.15 18.81 26.91
C GLY A 184 24.64 18.90 26.56
N GLU A 185 23.99 20.02 26.85
CA GLU A 185 22.59 20.18 26.42
C GLU A 185 22.50 20.51 24.92
N GLU A 186 23.47 21.24 24.38
CA GLU A 186 23.47 21.67 22.98
C GLU A 186 23.59 20.47 22.01
N ALA A 187 24.56 19.57 22.21
CA ALA A 187 24.69 18.41 21.32
C ALA A 187 23.55 17.41 21.55
N ALA A 188 23.08 17.25 22.78
CA ALA A 188 21.92 16.41 23.06
C ALA A 188 20.64 16.92 22.35
N ALA A 189 20.37 18.23 22.39
CA ALA A 189 19.26 18.84 21.67
C ALA A 189 19.42 18.70 20.14
N PHE A 190 20.62 18.94 19.63
CA PHE A 190 20.96 18.77 18.22
C PHE A 190 20.65 17.35 17.73
N TRP A 191 21.13 16.33 18.43
CA TRP A 191 20.93 14.93 18.08
C TRP A 191 19.49 14.46 18.28
N ARG A 192 18.79 14.91 19.32
CA ARG A 192 17.34 14.62 19.50
C ARG A 192 16.52 15.10 18.32
N SER A 193 16.82 16.29 17.77
CA SER A 193 16.12 16.80 16.59
C SER A 193 16.36 15.97 15.31
N ARG A 194 17.47 15.23 15.27
CA ARG A 194 17.89 14.37 14.15
C ARG A 194 17.65 12.89 14.40
N TRP A 195 17.03 12.54 15.53
CA TRP A 195 16.78 11.16 15.87
C TRP A 195 15.92 10.46 14.79
N PRO A 196 16.34 9.29 14.29
CA PRO A 196 15.58 8.56 13.28
C PRO A 196 14.21 8.17 13.84
N ALA A 197 13.15 8.38 13.06
CA ALA A 197 11.83 7.87 13.41
C ALA A 197 11.83 6.33 13.26
N PRO A 198 11.00 5.60 14.02
CA PRO A 198 10.94 4.13 13.97
C PRO A 198 10.44 3.56 12.62
N ALA A 199 9.90 4.39 11.73
CA ALA A 199 9.55 3.97 10.38
C ALA A 199 10.82 3.81 9.53
N GLY A 200 11.19 2.57 9.21
CA GLY A 200 12.31 2.27 8.32
C GLY A 200 12.10 2.84 6.90
N PRO A 201 13.18 3.08 6.13
CA PRO A 201 13.06 3.68 4.82
C PRO A 201 12.33 2.75 3.88
N VAL A 202 11.50 3.33 3.03
CA VAL A 202 10.89 2.62 1.91
C VAL A 202 12.00 2.28 0.92
N LEU A 203 12.39 1.00 0.88
CA LEU A 203 13.15 0.41 -0.22
C LEU A 203 12.18 -0.33 -1.17
N PRO A 204 12.56 -0.55 -2.44
CA PRO A 204 11.70 -1.26 -3.38
C PRO A 204 11.33 -2.68 -2.91
N GLY A 205 10.04 -2.94 -2.75
CA GLY A 205 9.48 -4.24 -2.34
C GLY A 205 8.93 -4.27 -0.91
N PRO A 206 8.47 -5.45 -0.44
CA PRO A 206 7.91 -5.59 0.89
C PRO A 206 8.99 -5.45 1.97
N ALA A 207 8.64 -4.82 3.09
CA ALA A 207 9.48 -4.78 4.27
C ALA A 207 9.73 -6.21 4.78
N ARG A 208 10.97 -6.53 5.16
CA ARG A 208 11.35 -7.81 5.75
C ARG A 208 11.69 -7.61 7.23
N ALA A 209 11.53 -8.69 7.99
CA ALA A 209 11.83 -8.68 9.42
C ALA A 209 13.32 -8.33 9.67
N PRO A 210 13.65 -7.74 10.83
CA PRO A 210 15.03 -7.54 11.26
C PRO A 210 15.77 -8.88 11.28
N HIS A 211 16.97 -8.91 10.73
CA HIS A 211 17.82 -10.09 10.63
C HIS A 211 18.93 -10.03 11.69
N ARG A 212 19.45 -11.19 12.10
CA ARG A 212 20.60 -11.30 13.02
C ARG A 212 21.65 -12.22 12.40
N GLY A 213 22.82 -11.67 12.07
CA GLY A 213 24.06 -12.46 11.93
C GLY A 213 24.23 -13.37 10.70
N ALA A 214 23.54 -13.14 9.58
CA ALA A 214 23.79 -13.89 8.33
C ALA A 214 25.01 -13.37 7.55
N ALA A 215 25.62 -14.22 6.72
CA ALA A 215 26.71 -13.81 5.83
C ALA A 215 26.22 -12.75 4.83
N GLY A 216 26.86 -11.58 4.82
CA GLY A 216 26.52 -10.51 3.89
C GLY A 216 26.87 -10.89 2.44
N GLN A 217 26.01 -10.49 1.51
CA GLN A 217 26.32 -10.45 0.08
C GLN A 217 26.75 -9.03 -0.32
N GLU A 218 27.49 -8.92 -1.42
CA GLU A 218 28.00 -7.65 -1.95
C GLU A 218 27.65 -7.52 -3.43
N ILE A 219 27.27 -6.32 -3.84
CA ILE A 219 27.10 -5.92 -5.25
C ILE A 219 28.00 -4.71 -5.50
N GLU A 220 28.78 -4.76 -6.57
CA GLU A 220 29.63 -3.66 -6.99
C GLU A 220 28.92 -2.75 -8.01
N LEU A 221 29.08 -1.45 -7.85
CA LEU A 221 28.55 -0.40 -8.71
C LEU A 221 29.67 0.59 -9.04
N THR A 222 29.94 0.84 -10.32
CA THR A 222 30.86 1.91 -10.74
C THR A 222 30.08 3.16 -11.16
N LEU A 223 30.53 4.32 -10.67
CA LEU A 223 30.00 5.64 -11.00
C LEU A 223 31.10 6.46 -11.72
N PRO A 224 31.14 6.43 -13.06
CA PRO A 224 32.19 7.08 -13.81
C PRO A 224 32.06 8.61 -13.78
N GLY A 225 33.21 9.31 -13.68
CA GLY A 225 33.25 10.77 -13.70
C GLY A 225 32.65 11.51 -12.49
N LEU A 226 32.24 10.78 -11.45
CA LEU A 226 31.57 11.35 -10.27
C LEU A 226 32.46 12.38 -9.54
N ALA A 227 33.75 12.10 -9.41
CA ALA A 227 34.69 13.00 -8.73
C ALA A 227 34.85 14.35 -9.45
N SER A 228 34.87 14.32 -10.79
CA SER A 228 34.92 15.53 -11.62
C SER A 228 33.64 16.34 -11.47
N ALA A 229 32.48 15.68 -11.53
CA ALA A 229 31.18 16.34 -11.36
C ALA A 229 31.02 16.97 -9.96
N ALA A 230 31.42 16.26 -8.91
CA ALA A 230 31.41 16.79 -7.54
C ALA A 230 32.26 18.06 -7.43
N THR A 231 33.48 18.03 -7.98
CA THR A 231 34.38 19.20 -8.02
C THR A 231 33.75 20.36 -8.79
N GLY A 232 33.09 20.08 -9.92
CA GLY A 232 32.44 21.08 -10.77
C GLY A 232 31.35 21.89 -10.07
N ILE A 233 30.67 21.30 -9.07
CA ILE A 233 29.63 21.99 -8.26
C ILE A 233 30.13 22.39 -6.86
N GLY A 234 31.43 22.24 -6.61
CA GLY A 234 32.08 22.67 -5.36
C GLY A 234 31.77 21.82 -4.13
N VAL A 235 31.47 20.53 -4.30
CA VAL A 235 31.27 19.56 -3.21
C VAL A 235 32.28 18.42 -3.30
N THR A 236 32.46 17.67 -2.21
CA THR A 236 33.29 16.45 -2.25
C THR A 236 32.55 15.31 -2.94
N THR A 237 33.29 14.31 -3.44
CA THR A 237 32.72 13.07 -3.98
C THR A 237 31.77 12.39 -2.97
N PHE A 238 32.13 12.40 -1.69
CA PHE A 238 31.32 11.89 -0.61
C PHE A 238 30.00 12.66 -0.45
N GLU A 239 30.06 13.99 -0.41
CA GLU A 239 28.89 14.87 -0.32
C GLU A 239 27.95 14.67 -1.51
N PHE A 240 28.49 14.54 -2.71
CA PHE A 240 27.71 14.24 -3.93
C PHE A 240 27.00 12.89 -3.80
N LEU A 241 27.71 11.83 -3.44
CA LEU A 241 27.14 10.48 -3.31
C LEU A 241 26.05 10.45 -2.23
N LEU A 242 26.29 11.10 -1.09
CA LEU A 242 25.30 11.22 -0.02
C LEU A 242 24.06 12.00 -0.49
N ALA A 243 24.24 13.08 -1.25
CA ALA A 243 23.12 13.81 -1.85
C ALA A 243 22.34 12.94 -2.86
N ALA A 244 23.02 12.20 -3.73
CA ALA A 244 22.38 11.27 -4.66
C ALA A 244 21.58 10.17 -3.93
N LEU A 245 22.13 9.64 -2.83
CA LEU A 245 21.45 8.63 -2.01
C LEU A 245 20.22 9.22 -1.29
N HIS A 246 20.32 10.41 -0.71
CA HIS A 246 19.17 11.07 -0.09
C HIS A 246 18.08 11.43 -1.11
N ALA A 247 18.46 11.92 -2.30
CA ALA A 247 17.53 12.18 -3.39
C ALA A 247 16.84 10.89 -3.84
N LEU A 248 17.58 9.79 -3.98
CA LEU A 248 17.01 8.48 -4.31
C LEU A 248 15.97 8.03 -3.26
N LEU A 249 16.30 8.17 -1.97
CA LEU A 249 15.36 7.83 -0.90
C LEU A 249 14.11 8.70 -0.94
N ARG A 250 14.24 10.00 -1.22
CA ARG A 250 13.09 10.88 -1.44
C ARG A 250 12.20 10.36 -2.56
N ARG A 251 12.79 9.92 -3.68
CA ARG A 251 12.05 9.39 -4.83
C ARG A 251 11.43 8.01 -4.58
N TYR A 252 11.82 7.30 -3.52
CA TYR A 252 11.12 6.10 -3.04
C TYR A 252 9.97 6.41 -2.06
N GLY A 253 9.68 7.69 -1.80
CA GLY A 253 8.61 8.11 -0.89
C GLY A 253 9.07 8.46 0.53
N ASN A 254 10.39 8.56 0.77
CA ASN A 254 10.90 8.97 2.07
C ASN A 254 10.95 10.50 2.17
N GLU A 255 9.89 11.13 2.72
CA GLU A 255 9.86 12.59 2.91
C GLU A 255 11.05 13.10 3.73
N ARG A 256 11.40 12.34 4.77
CA ARG A 256 12.57 12.55 5.61
C ARG A 256 13.57 11.43 5.33
N ALA A 257 14.61 11.74 4.56
CA ALA A 257 15.66 10.79 4.24
C ALA A 257 16.69 10.75 5.39
N VAL A 258 17.00 9.54 5.86
CA VAL A 258 17.99 9.30 6.92
C VAL A 258 19.01 8.28 6.44
N VAL A 259 20.28 8.67 6.45
CA VAL A 259 21.41 7.78 6.18
C VAL A 259 22.37 7.87 7.34
N ALA A 260 22.76 6.72 7.89
CA ALA A 260 23.80 6.64 8.89
C ALA A 260 25.17 6.76 8.21
N VAL A 261 26.05 7.60 8.75
CA VAL A 261 27.37 7.88 8.19
C VAL A 261 28.44 7.52 9.19
N ASP A 262 29.41 6.73 8.76
CA ASP A 262 30.60 6.40 9.56
C ASP A 262 31.64 7.53 9.47
N LEU A 263 31.82 8.29 10.56
CA LEU A 263 32.80 9.39 10.63
C LEU A 263 33.92 9.09 11.62
N SER A 264 35.16 9.41 11.22
CA SER A 264 36.30 9.29 12.12
C SER A 264 36.32 10.41 13.17
N THR A 265 36.60 10.03 14.42
CA THR A 265 36.84 10.94 15.54
C THR A 265 38.33 11.26 15.74
N ARG A 266 39.23 10.66 14.94
CA ARG A 266 40.68 10.88 15.04
C ARG A 266 41.03 12.36 14.83
N THR A 267 41.93 12.84 15.65
CA THR A 267 42.58 14.15 15.53
C THR A 267 44.01 13.99 15.02
N PRO A 268 44.71 15.07 14.63
CA PRO A 268 46.14 14.98 14.27
C PRO A 268 47.02 14.34 15.36
N ALA A 269 46.62 14.41 16.64
CA ALA A 269 47.33 13.80 17.76
C ALA A 269 47.18 12.26 17.80
N ASP A 270 46.19 11.69 17.12
CA ASP A 270 45.90 10.26 17.12
C ASP A 270 46.47 9.56 15.86
N ARG A 271 47.35 10.26 15.12
CA ARG A 271 48.01 9.75 13.92
C ARG A 271 48.92 8.58 14.29
N GLY A 272 48.77 7.46 13.58
CA GLY A 272 49.55 6.24 13.82
C GLY A 272 49.01 5.36 14.97
N SER A 273 47.92 5.75 15.62
CA SER A 273 47.26 4.90 16.63
C SER A 273 46.39 3.82 15.98
N VAL A 274 46.28 2.68 16.66
CA VAL A 274 45.31 1.61 16.37
C VAL A 274 44.23 1.62 17.45
N GLY A 275 42.96 1.47 17.08
CA GLY A 275 41.83 1.50 18.01
C GLY A 275 40.49 1.72 17.29
N LEU A 276 39.40 1.86 18.08
CA LEU A 276 38.08 2.28 17.60
C LEU A 276 37.95 3.81 17.68
N PHE A 277 37.97 4.48 16.52
CA PHE A 277 37.79 5.93 16.40
C PHE A 277 36.73 6.29 15.35
N VAL A 278 35.65 5.53 15.30
CA VAL A 278 34.53 5.74 14.36
C VAL A 278 33.24 5.90 15.15
N ASN A 279 32.49 6.94 14.81
CA ASN A 279 31.10 7.11 15.25
C ASN A 279 30.18 7.00 14.03
N GLU A 280 29.12 6.21 14.17
CA GLU A 280 28.00 6.21 13.23
C GLU A 280 27.05 7.33 13.62
N LEU A 281 26.75 8.26 12.69
CA LEU A 281 25.93 9.44 12.94
C LEU A 281 24.85 9.59 11.86
N PRO A 282 23.59 9.94 12.21
CA PRO A 282 22.53 10.12 11.23
C PRO A 282 22.71 11.47 10.54
N VAL A 283 22.76 11.44 9.21
CA VAL A 283 22.51 12.61 8.38
C VAL A 283 21.06 12.58 7.96
N VAL A 284 20.36 13.68 8.20
CA VAL A 284 18.91 13.80 8.00
C VAL A 284 18.64 14.97 7.08
N THR A 285 17.93 14.71 5.98
CA THR A 285 17.47 15.79 5.09
C THR A 285 15.99 15.62 4.73
N ARG A 286 15.40 16.68 4.18
CA ARG A 286 14.07 16.65 3.56
C ARG A 286 14.21 17.17 2.12
N PRO A 287 14.67 16.33 1.19
CA PRO A 287 14.99 16.79 -0.16
C PRO A 287 13.73 17.37 -0.83
N ASP A 288 13.83 18.59 -1.32
CA ASP A 288 12.78 19.27 -2.08
C ASP A 288 12.83 18.81 -3.55
N PRO A 289 11.78 18.17 -4.09
CA PRO A 289 11.75 17.72 -5.49
C PRO A 289 11.98 18.84 -6.52
N GLU A 290 11.66 20.09 -6.18
CA GLU A 290 11.80 21.25 -7.07
C GLU A 290 13.20 21.87 -7.02
N ALA A 291 14.02 21.52 -6.03
CA ALA A 291 15.36 22.06 -5.90
C ALA A 291 16.32 21.45 -6.96
N PRO A 292 17.20 22.26 -7.58
CA PRO A 292 18.30 21.76 -8.37
C PRO A 292 19.21 20.82 -7.56
N PHE A 293 19.73 19.76 -8.20
CA PHE A 293 20.65 18.83 -7.53
C PHE A 293 21.86 19.54 -6.90
N ALA A 294 22.47 20.50 -7.60
CA ALA A 294 23.61 21.28 -7.09
C ALA A 294 23.28 22.02 -5.79
N ALA A 295 22.10 22.63 -5.72
CA ALA A 295 21.63 23.34 -4.54
C ALA A 295 21.41 22.37 -3.37
N PHE A 296 20.81 21.21 -3.64
CA PHE A 296 20.62 20.17 -2.63
C PHE A 296 21.95 19.56 -2.14
N ALA A 297 22.93 19.32 -3.02
CA ALA A 297 24.26 18.87 -2.63
C ALA A 297 24.97 19.89 -1.72
N ALA A 298 24.80 21.19 -1.98
CA ALA A 298 25.29 22.25 -1.11
C ALA A 298 24.57 22.28 0.26
N GLU A 299 23.29 21.92 0.33
CA GLU A 299 22.54 21.72 1.57
C GLU A 299 23.10 20.54 2.38
N VAL A 300 23.33 19.39 1.74
CA VAL A 300 23.93 18.21 2.35
C VAL A 300 25.31 18.53 2.94
N ARG A 301 26.15 19.27 2.21
CA ARG A 301 27.45 19.77 2.71
C ARG A 301 27.28 20.61 3.98
N ARG A 302 26.28 21.50 4.02
CA ARG A 302 25.99 22.32 5.21
C ARG A 302 25.57 21.48 6.40
N GLU A 303 24.68 20.51 6.18
CA GLU A 303 24.22 19.59 7.22
C GLU A 303 25.37 18.73 7.75
N LEU A 304 26.24 18.22 6.86
CA LEU A 304 27.44 17.51 7.25
C LEU A 304 28.36 18.37 8.13
N ARG A 305 28.54 19.67 7.83
CA ARG A 305 29.35 20.55 8.68
C ARG A 305 28.82 20.66 10.11
N GLU A 306 27.51 20.72 10.29
CA GLU A 306 26.88 20.71 11.62
C GLU A 306 27.07 19.35 12.32
N VAL A 307 26.89 18.24 11.60
CA VAL A 307 27.17 16.88 12.09
C VAL A 307 28.65 16.75 12.53
N TYR A 308 29.59 17.30 11.76
CA TYR A 308 31.03 17.28 12.05
C TYR A 308 31.38 18.03 13.34
N ARG A 309 30.60 19.07 13.73
CA ARG A 309 30.80 19.83 14.97
C ARG A 309 30.61 18.95 16.21
N PHE A 310 29.67 18.02 16.16
CA PHE A 310 29.33 17.14 17.27
C PHE A 310 29.81 15.69 17.07
N ARG A 311 30.67 15.42 16.08
CA ARG A 311 31.12 14.05 15.74
C ARG A 311 31.78 13.29 16.89
N GLY A 312 32.35 14.00 17.86
CA GLY A 312 32.99 13.43 19.05
C GLY A 312 32.01 13.03 20.16
N VAL A 313 30.71 13.31 20.02
CA VAL A 313 29.66 12.94 20.97
C VAL A 313 29.03 11.60 20.53
N PRO A 314 29.22 10.52 21.29
CA PRO A 314 28.63 9.22 20.95
C PRO A 314 27.11 9.25 21.15
N LEU A 315 26.35 8.90 20.11
CA LEU A 315 24.88 8.97 20.15
C LEU A 315 24.24 8.06 21.20
N ALA A 316 24.92 6.97 21.59
CA ALA A 316 24.50 6.13 22.71
C ALA A 316 24.33 6.94 24.02
N GLN A 317 25.13 7.99 24.23
CA GLN A 317 24.99 8.89 25.40
C GLN A 317 23.75 9.77 25.32
N VAL A 318 23.32 10.15 24.11
CA VAL A 318 22.12 10.98 23.90
C VAL A 318 20.84 10.14 23.95
N ALA A 319 20.94 8.86 23.56
CA ALA A 319 19.81 7.97 23.38
C ALA A 319 19.13 7.50 24.67
N GLY A 320 19.80 7.58 25.83
CA GLY A 320 19.25 7.13 27.11
C GLY A 320 18.74 5.68 27.11
N GLY A 321 19.33 4.80 26.29
CA GLY A 321 18.89 3.40 26.11
C GLY A 321 17.93 3.17 24.93
N MET A 322 17.55 4.20 24.16
CA MET A 322 16.69 4.10 22.97
C MET A 322 17.44 3.80 21.66
N ALA A 323 18.78 3.64 21.69
CA ALA A 323 19.56 3.37 20.50
C ALA A 323 19.28 1.96 19.97
N PRO A 324 19.07 1.77 18.65
CA PRO A 324 18.94 0.45 18.05
C PRO A 324 20.19 -0.39 18.30
N ALA A 325 20.00 -1.70 18.48
CA ALA A 325 21.09 -2.59 18.87
C ALA A 325 22.24 -2.64 17.84
N THR A 326 22.00 -2.42 16.54
CA THR A 326 23.02 -2.66 15.50
C THR A 326 23.41 -1.44 14.66
N SER A 327 22.46 -0.64 14.17
CA SER A 327 22.74 0.58 13.39
C SER A 327 21.63 1.62 13.57
N LEU A 328 22.00 2.89 13.53
CA LEU A 328 21.10 4.04 13.73
C LEU A 328 20.10 4.24 12.59
N ALA A 329 20.43 3.77 11.38
CA ALA A 329 19.53 3.83 10.24
C ALA A 329 19.61 2.52 9.44
N PRO A 330 18.53 2.10 8.76
CA PRO A 330 18.57 0.89 7.95
C PRO A 330 19.55 0.97 6.77
N ILE A 331 19.94 2.18 6.36
CA ILE A 331 20.93 2.42 5.31
C ILE A 331 22.09 3.20 5.90
N SER A 332 23.32 2.70 5.69
CA SER A 332 24.55 3.38 6.09
C SER A 332 25.52 3.57 4.94
N LEU A 333 26.35 4.61 5.04
CA LEU A 333 27.37 4.97 4.06
C LEU A 333 28.71 5.22 4.77
N SER A 334 29.77 4.57 4.28
CA SER A 334 31.15 4.86 4.65
C SER A 334 31.96 5.25 3.41
N HIS A 335 32.78 6.28 3.54
CA HIS A 335 33.62 6.76 2.45
C HIS A 335 35.08 6.78 2.85
N ARG A 336 35.93 6.27 1.95
CA ARG A 336 37.38 6.27 2.10
C ARG A 336 38.03 6.56 0.77
N GLU A 337 38.70 7.71 0.70
CA GLU A 337 39.61 8.04 -0.39
C GLU A 337 40.99 7.44 -0.06
N ARG A 338 41.55 6.63 -0.96
CA ARG A 338 42.86 6.00 -0.75
C ARG A 338 43.92 6.70 -1.58
N ASP A 339 44.71 7.54 -0.92
CA ASP A 339 45.80 8.29 -1.56
C ASP A 339 47.13 7.50 -1.63
N GLY A 340 47.20 6.27 -1.12
CA GLY A 340 48.45 5.51 -0.95
C GLY A 340 48.60 4.29 -1.86
N ALA A 341 49.83 4.07 -2.35
CA ALA A 341 50.28 2.77 -2.83
C ALA A 341 50.36 1.78 -1.65
N VAL A 342 50.21 0.48 -1.93
CA VAL A 342 50.48 -0.56 -0.92
C VAL A 342 51.92 -0.40 -0.44
N PRO A 343 52.18 -0.35 0.89
CA PRO A 343 53.54 -0.26 1.41
C PRO A 343 54.45 -1.34 0.83
N ASP A 344 55.69 -0.97 0.49
CA ASP A 344 56.65 -1.90 -0.10
C ASP A 344 57.11 -2.97 0.92
N PHE A 345 56.96 -4.23 0.52
CA PHE A 345 57.50 -5.41 1.20
C PHE A 345 58.70 -5.92 0.40
N PRO A 346 59.95 -5.77 0.87
CA PRO A 346 61.12 -6.09 0.09
C PRO A 346 61.10 -7.52 -0.48
N GLY A 347 61.21 -7.63 -1.80
CA GLY A 347 61.24 -8.91 -2.52
C GLY A 347 59.86 -9.56 -2.76
N LEU A 348 58.76 -8.91 -2.40
CA LEU A 348 57.41 -9.46 -2.49
C LEU A 348 56.46 -8.55 -3.27
N ALA A 349 55.77 -9.10 -4.27
CA ALA A 349 54.58 -8.47 -4.82
C ALA A 349 53.41 -8.72 -3.86
N THR A 350 52.74 -7.64 -3.44
CA THR A 350 51.76 -7.68 -2.35
C THR A 350 50.40 -7.20 -2.82
N GLU A 351 49.39 -8.04 -2.64
CA GLU A 351 47.98 -7.67 -2.79
C GLU A 351 47.36 -7.58 -1.39
N VAL A 352 46.52 -6.56 -1.17
CA VAL A 352 45.86 -6.36 0.11
C VAL A 352 44.36 -6.25 -0.12
N ASP A 353 43.60 -7.07 0.58
CA ASP A 353 42.14 -6.98 0.62
C ASP A 353 41.72 -5.90 1.63
N TRP A 354 41.42 -4.71 1.12
CA TRP A 354 41.00 -3.55 1.91
C TRP A 354 39.52 -3.54 2.27
N SER A 355 38.76 -4.59 1.93
CA SER A 355 37.35 -4.69 2.31
C SER A 355 37.19 -4.44 3.82
N VAL A 356 36.33 -3.49 4.19
CA VAL A 356 36.26 -2.98 5.58
C VAL A 356 35.67 -4.04 6.52
N PHE A 357 34.73 -4.85 6.01
CA PHE A 357 34.03 -5.89 6.75
C PHE A 357 33.98 -7.18 5.93
N ASN A 358 34.23 -8.34 6.55
CA ASN A 358 33.80 -9.65 6.02
C ASN A 358 32.69 -10.27 6.89
N GLY A 359 32.15 -9.52 7.85
CA GLY A 359 31.01 -9.91 8.70
C GLY A 359 29.63 -9.49 8.14
N ALA A 360 28.59 -9.77 8.93
CA ALA A 360 27.20 -9.38 8.65
C ALA A 360 27.08 -7.84 8.62
N PRO A 361 26.28 -7.25 7.70
CA PRO A 361 26.01 -5.82 7.70
C PRO A 361 25.27 -5.41 8.99
N ARG A 362 25.61 -4.24 9.55
CA ARG A 362 24.98 -3.71 10.78
C ARG A 362 23.53 -3.23 10.58
N GLY A 363 23.15 -2.94 9.33
CA GLY A 363 21.82 -2.48 8.90
C GLY A 363 21.28 -3.28 7.72
N VAL A 364 20.23 -2.78 7.05
CA VAL A 364 19.64 -3.43 5.87
C VAL A 364 20.58 -3.34 4.66
N LEU A 365 21.21 -2.18 4.47
CA LEU A 365 22.11 -1.91 3.36
C LEU A 365 23.26 -1.01 3.80
N HIS A 366 24.50 -1.45 3.61
CA HIS A 366 25.69 -0.64 3.82
C HIS A 366 26.36 -0.34 2.48
N LEU A 367 26.65 0.92 2.21
CA LEU A 367 27.39 1.37 1.05
C LEU A 367 28.80 1.75 1.50
N HIS A 368 29.82 1.20 0.83
CA HIS A 368 31.20 1.62 1.03
C HIS A 368 31.83 1.98 -0.30
N THR A 369 32.48 3.14 -0.39
CA THR A 369 33.18 3.54 -1.61
C THR A 369 34.66 3.17 -1.56
N THR A 370 35.17 2.65 -2.67
CA THR A 370 36.60 2.44 -2.93
C THR A 370 36.97 3.04 -4.29
N GLY A 371 38.21 3.48 -4.48
CA GLY A 371 38.68 3.99 -5.78
C GLY A 371 39.83 5.00 -5.68
N THR A 372 40.44 5.27 -6.82
CA THR A 372 41.47 6.30 -7.04
C THR A 372 40.97 7.30 -8.08
N ALA A 373 41.44 8.55 -8.01
CA ALA A 373 41.06 9.70 -8.84
C ALA A 373 40.33 9.39 -10.17
N GLY A 374 39.05 9.80 -10.28
CA GLY A 374 38.22 9.69 -11.47
C GLY A 374 36.90 8.96 -11.23
N ASP A 375 36.97 7.62 -11.25
CA ASP A 375 35.80 6.74 -11.12
C ASP A 375 35.63 6.26 -9.67
N VAL A 376 34.38 6.24 -9.21
CA VAL A 376 34.05 5.82 -7.85
C VAL A 376 33.39 4.46 -7.90
N THR A 377 34.01 3.47 -7.26
CA THR A 377 33.41 2.17 -7.05
C THR A 377 32.67 2.17 -5.71
N VAL A 378 31.39 1.80 -5.74
CA VAL A 378 30.51 1.69 -4.58
C VAL A 378 30.18 0.22 -4.39
N ARG A 379 30.46 -0.31 -3.21
CA ARG A 379 30.12 -1.67 -2.79
C ARG A 379 28.91 -1.64 -1.89
N LEU A 380 27.84 -2.28 -2.33
CA LEU A 380 26.55 -2.38 -1.65
C LEU A 380 26.49 -3.73 -0.93
N ARG A 381 26.64 -3.71 0.39
CA ARG A 381 26.61 -4.90 1.25
C ARG A 381 25.28 -5.03 1.96
N PHE A 382 24.72 -6.23 1.96
CA PHE A 382 23.40 -6.49 2.53
C PHE A 382 23.24 -7.95 2.95
N ALA A 383 22.30 -8.24 3.84
CA ALA A 383 21.93 -9.60 4.17
C ALA A 383 20.70 -10.02 3.35
N PRO A 384 20.74 -11.15 2.62
CA PRO A 384 19.61 -11.62 1.81
C PRO A 384 18.31 -11.83 2.60
N GLU A 385 18.39 -12.07 3.90
CA GLU A 385 17.25 -12.19 4.82
C GLU A 385 16.60 -10.84 5.09
N ALA A 386 17.39 -9.76 5.12
CA ALA A 386 16.94 -8.39 5.35
C ALA A 386 16.38 -7.73 4.10
N VAL A 387 17.02 -7.98 2.95
CA VAL A 387 16.64 -7.36 1.67
C VAL A 387 17.00 -8.32 0.55
N ALA A 388 16.09 -8.47 -0.41
CA ALA A 388 16.30 -9.39 -1.51
C ALA A 388 17.47 -8.90 -2.40
N PRO A 389 18.35 -9.80 -2.88
CA PRO A 389 19.44 -9.41 -3.79
C PRO A 389 18.97 -8.64 -5.03
N ARG A 390 17.78 -8.95 -5.53
CA ARG A 390 17.13 -8.22 -6.65
C ARG A 390 16.82 -6.76 -6.30
N THR A 391 16.40 -6.48 -5.07
CA THR A 391 16.10 -5.12 -4.60
C THR A 391 17.38 -4.30 -4.54
N VAL A 392 18.48 -4.87 -4.04
CA VAL A 392 19.76 -4.16 -3.98
C VAL A 392 20.33 -3.89 -5.37
N ARG A 393 20.18 -4.83 -6.33
CA ARG A 393 20.51 -4.59 -7.74
C ARG A 393 19.69 -3.44 -8.35
N ALA A 394 18.40 -3.36 -8.04
CA ALA A 394 17.56 -2.25 -8.48
C ALA A 394 18.03 -0.92 -7.86
N VAL A 395 18.28 -0.88 -6.55
CA VAL A 395 18.84 0.30 -5.86
C VAL A 395 20.16 0.76 -6.48
N ALA A 396 21.08 -0.16 -6.76
CA ALA A 396 22.34 0.15 -7.44
C ALA A 396 22.10 0.73 -8.86
N GLY A 397 21.17 0.15 -9.61
CA GLY A 397 20.77 0.64 -10.93
C GLY A 397 20.19 2.06 -10.88
N HIS A 398 19.25 2.31 -9.97
CA HIS A 398 18.63 3.62 -9.79
C HIS A 398 19.63 4.67 -9.30
N LEU A 399 20.49 4.33 -8.34
CA LEU A 399 21.55 5.23 -7.86
C LEU A 399 22.50 5.61 -9.01
N ARG A 400 22.88 4.65 -9.86
CA ARG A 400 23.68 4.91 -11.06
C ARG A 400 22.99 5.86 -12.02
N THR A 401 21.73 5.59 -12.37
CA THR A 401 20.96 6.41 -13.32
C THR A 401 20.82 7.83 -12.80
N LEU A 402 20.41 8.00 -11.54
CA LEU A 402 20.22 9.30 -10.91
C LEU A 402 21.54 10.06 -10.79
N ALA A 403 22.60 9.42 -10.28
CA ALA A 403 23.91 10.06 -10.10
C ALA A 403 24.54 10.46 -11.43
N ALA A 404 24.41 9.65 -12.48
CA ALA A 404 24.91 9.97 -13.81
C ALA A 404 24.16 11.17 -14.42
N ALA A 405 22.84 11.22 -14.28
CA ALA A 405 22.05 12.36 -14.75
C ALA A 405 22.36 13.65 -13.96
N ALA A 406 22.49 13.56 -12.64
CA ALA A 406 22.90 14.67 -11.79
C ALA A 406 24.31 15.18 -12.12
N ALA A 407 25.24 14.27 -12.48
CA ALA A 407 26.59 14.63 -12.89
C ALA A 407 26.61 15.36 -14.25
N ALA A 408 25.72 14.97 -15.17
CA ALA A 408 25.63 15.57 -16.50
C ALA A 408 24.90 16.94 -16.50
N ALA A 409 23.88 17.09 -15.66
CA ALA A 409 23.03 18.29 -15.60
C ALA A 409 22.67 18.64 -14.14
N PRO A 410 23.62 19.16 -13.36
CA PRO A 410 23.44 19.36 -11.91
C PRO A 410 22.41 20.43 -11.54
N ASP A 411 21.99 21.28 -12.48
CA ASP A 411 20.92 22.26 -12.29
C ASP A 411 19.51 21.68 -12.47
N THR A 412 19.39 20.40 -12.85
CA THR A 412 18.10 19.72 -12.99
C THR A 412 17.43 19.53 -11.63
N PRO A 413 16.12 19.82 -11.49
CA PRO A 413 15.37 19.54 -10.27
C PRO A 413 15.40 18.06 -9.87
N LEU A 414 15.46 17.77 -8.57
CA LEU A 414 15.57 16.40 -8.05
C LEU A 414 14.46 15.46 -8.55
N GLY A 415 13.23 15.96 -8.70
CA GLY A 415 12.10 15.17 -9.18
C GLY A 415 12.11 14.92 -10.70
N ASP A 416 12.85 15.71 -11.48
CA ASP A 416 12.99 15.54 -12.94
C ASP A 416 14.16 14.64 -13.33
N LEU A 417 15.07 14.35 -12.38
CA LEU A 417 16.13 13.37 -12.63
C LEU A 417 15.54 11.98 -12.94
N PRO A 418 16.05 11.29 -13.97
CA PRO A 418 15.58 9.96 -14.33
C PRO A 418 15.89 8.96 -13.22
N LEU A 419 14.94 8.05 -13.01
CA LEU A 419 15.04 7.04 -11.96
C LEU A 419 15.02 5.62 -12.50
N LEU A 420 14.13 5.34 -13.47
CA LEU A 420 14.07 4.03 -14.11
C LEU A 420 15.38 3.74 -14.86
N THR A 421 15.85 2.51 -14.76
CA THR A 421 16.90 2.03 -15.65
C THR A 421 16.34 1.80 -17.05
N ALA A 422 17.20 1.84 -18.07
CA ALA A 422 16.80 1.53 -19.45
C ALA A 422 16.19 0.12 -19.60
N ALA A 423 16.52 -0.82 -18.70
CA ALA A 423 15.88 -2.14 -18.67
C ALA A 423 14.44 -2.05 -18.16
N GLU A 424 14.20 -1.33 -17.08
CA GLU A 424 12.85 -1.14 -16.52
C GLU A 424 11.94 -0.33 -17.43
N GLU A 425 12.47 0.64 -18.18
CA GLU A 425 11.71 1.35 -19.21
C GLU A 425 11.22 0.38 -20.31
N ARG A 426 12.08 -0.54 -20.75
CA ARG A 426 11.69 -1.58 -21.73
C ARG A 426 10.69 -2.56 -21.14
N ASP A 427 10.89 -3.01 -19.90
CA ASP A 427 9.96 -3.93 -19.23
C ASP A 427 8.59 -3.28 -19.04
N LEU A 428 8.54 -2.01 -18.65
CA LEU A 428 7.30 -1.24 -18.54
C LEU A 428 6.61 -1.10 -19.91
N ALA A 429 7.37 -0.77 -20.96
CA ALA A 429 6.84 -0.69 -22.31
C ALA A 429 6.27 -2.02 -22.79
N ALA A 430 6.93 -3.14 -22.47
CA ALA A 430 6.48 -4.49 -22.82
C ALA A 430 5.19 -4.86 -22.06
N VAL A 431 5.09 -4.57 -20.77
CA VAL A 431 3.87 -4.81 -19.97
C VAL A 431 2.68 -3.99 -20.50
N ASN A 432 2.94 -2.77 -20.98
CA ASN A 432 1.93 -1.87 -21.54
C ASN A 432 1.72 -2.03 -23.05
N ALA A 433 2.37 -3.01 -23.70
CA ALA A 433 2.20 -3.32 -25.12
C ALA A 433 0.92 -4.14 -25.37
N THR A 434 -0.23 -3.58 -25.00
CA THR A 434 -1.54 -4.26 -25.01
C THR A 434 -2.39 -3.96 -26.24
N ALA A 435 -1.81 -3.31 -27.25
CA ALA A 435 -2.53 -2.89 -28.46
C ALA A 435 -3.18 -4.09 -29.18
N ARG A 436 -4.49 -4.01 -29.41
CA ARG A 436 -5.28 -5.04 -30.08
C ARG A 436 -6.28 -4.38 -31.02
N ALA A 437 -6.40 -4.90 -32.24
CA ALA A 437 -7.43 -4.45 -33.16
C ALA A 437 -8.82 -4.82 -32.60
N VAL A 438 -9.70 -3.83 -32.53
CA VAL A 438 -11.09 -3.95 -32.08
C VAL A 438 -11.97 -3.40 -33.20
N PRO A 439 -13.03 -4.12 -33.62
CA PRO A 439 -13.96 -3.60 -34.63
C PRO A 439 -14.65 -2.33 -34.12
N ASP A 440 -14.87 -1.35 -34.99
CA ASP A 440 -15.68 -0.16 -34.73
C ASP A 440 -17.18 -0.51 -34.77
N LEU A 441 -17.59 -1.46 -33.93
CA LEU A 441 -18.98 -1.90 -33.74
C LEU A 441 -19.42 -1.61 -32.31
N THR A 442 -20.71 -1.31 -32.15
CA THR A 442 -21.36 -1.12 -30.87
C THR A 442 -22.00 -2.42 -30.37
N VAL A 443 -22.30 -2.48 -29.07
CA VAL A 443 -23.02 -3.60 -28.45
C VAL A 443 -24.31 -3.99 -29.19
N PRO A 444 -25.24 -3.06 -29.54
CA PRO A 444 -26.45 -3.45 -30.26
C PRO A 444 -26.20 -4.00 -31.67
N GLN A 445 -25.10 -3.61 -32.34
CA GLN A 445 -24.71 -4.17 -33.63
C GLN A 445 -24.18 -5.60 -33.49
N LEU A 446 -23.29 -5.84 -32.52
CA LEU A 446 -22.75 -7.17 -32.22
C LEU A 446 -23.85 -8.14 -31.79
N PHE A 447 -24.78 -7.68 -30.95
CA PHE A 447 -25.96 -8.46 -30.56
C PHE A 447 -26.85 -8.80 -31.76
N ALA A 448 -27.15 -7.83 -32.64
CA ALA A 448 -27.98 -8.05 -33.82
C ALA A 448 -27.34 -9.02 -34.84
N GLU A 449 -26.01 -9.08 -34.91
CA GLU A 449 -25.30 -10.11 -35.68
C GLU A 449 -25.55 -11.51 -35.10
N ARG A 450 -25.48 -11.67 -33.78
CA ARG A 450 -25.77 -12.94 -33.11
C ARG A 450 -27.22 -13.36 -33.22
N ALA A 451 -28.16 -12.43 -33.05
CA ALA A 451 -29.59 -12.73 -33.18
C ALA A 451 -29.98 -13.23 -34.58
N ARG A 452 -29.25 -12.80 -35.62
CA ARG A 452 -29.44 -13.33 -36.98
C ARG A 452 -28.79 -14.70 -37.21
N GLN A 453 -27.70 -15.01 -36.49
CA GLN A 453 -26.97 -16.27 -36.64
C GLN A 453 -27.64 -17.42 -35.89
N ALA A 454 -28.17 -17.16 -34.69
CA ALA A 454 -28.80 -18.16 -33.83
C ALA A 454 -30.12 -17.64 -33.24
N PRO A 455 -31.16 -17.40 -34.08
CA PRO A 455 -32.40 -16.75 -33.67
C PRO A 455 -33.16 -17.52 -32.57
N ASP A 456 -33.14 -18.85 -32.65
CA ASP A 456 -33.91 -19.74 -31.77
C ASP A 456 -33.14 -20.11 -30.47
N ALA A 457 -31.88 -19.68 -30.33
CA ALA A 457 -31.12 -19.90 -29.10
C ALA A 457 -31.69 -19.05 -27.95
N VAL A 458 -31.64 -19.58 -26.73
CA VAL A 458 -32.07 -18.85 -25.52
C VAL A 458 -31.04 -17.75 -25.20
N ALA A 459 -31.49 -16.51 -25.15
CA ALA A 459 -30.68 -15.34 -24.79
C ALA A 459 -30.79 -14.99 -23.30
N VAL A 460 -32.01 -15.06 -22.76
CA VAL A 460 -32.30 -14.69 -21.35
C VAL A 460 -33.20 -15.74 -20.73
N ALA A 461 -32.86 -16.20 -19.53
CA ALA A 461 -33.69 -17.04 -18.70
C ALA A 461 -33.98 -16.34 -17.37
N PHE A 462 -35.24 -16.36 -16.93
CA PHE A 462 -35.67 -15.80 -15.66
C PHE A 462 -36.85 -16.60 -15.12
N GLN A 463 -36.66 -17.27 -13.98
CA GLN A 463 -37.66 -18.18 -13.41
C GLN A 463 -38.09 -19.26 -14.43
N ASP A 464 -39.37 -19.31 -14.78
CA ASP A 464 -39.97 -20.23 -15.77
C ASP A 464 -40.00 -19.65 -17.19
N ARG A 465 -39.52 -18.42 -17.39
CA ARG A 465 -39.50 -17.74 -18.69
C ARG A 465 -38.14 -17.85 -19.36
N GLU A 466 -38.14 -18.24 -20.63
CA GLU A 466 -37.00 -18.16 -21.52
C GLU A 466 -37.33 -17.27 -22.72
N LEU A 467 -36.41 -16.38 -23.08
CA LEU A 467 -36.49 -15.57 -24.29
C LEU A 467 -35.39 -15.99 -25.25
N THR A 468 -35.77 -16.19 -26.49
CA THR A 468 -34.84 -16.42 -27.59
C THR A 468 -34.16 -15.12 -28.01
N TYR A 469 -33.05 -15.25 -28.73
CA TYR A 469 -32.38 -14.11 -29.36
C TYR A 469 -33.31 -13.34 -30.30
N ALA A 470 -34.14 -14.04 -31.08
CA ALA A 470 -35.11 -13.41 -31.98
C ALA A 470 -36.19 -12.61 -31.25
N GLU A 471 -36.73 -13.14 -30.15
CA GLU A 471 -37.73 -12.45 -29.34
C GLU A 471 -37.15 -11.20 -28.66
N LEU A 472 -35.94 -11.32 -28.11
CA LEU A 472 -35.24 -10.20 -27.47
C LEU A 472 -34.87 -9.10 -28.50
N ASP A 473 -34.41 -9.49 -29.69
CA ASP A 473 -34.12 -8.56 -30.78
C ASP A 473 -35.37 -7.81 -31.24
N ALA A 474 -36.47 -8.53 -31.45
CA ALA A 474 -37.74 -7.94 -31.84
C ALA A 474 -38.29 -6.98 -30.78
N ALA A 475 -38.21 -7.34 -29.49
CA ALA A 475 -38.63 -6.47 -28.40
C ALA A 475 -37.78 -5.20 -28.30
N SER A 476 -36.45 -5.33 -28.34
CA SER A 476 -35.53 -4.18 -28.31
C SER A 476 -35.73 -3.26 -29.52
N ALA A 477 -36.03 -3.81 -30.71
CA ALA A 477 -36.35 -3.02 -31.91
C ALA A 477 -37.60 -2.16 -31.74
N ARG A 478 -38.67 -2.75 -31.18
CA ARG A 478 -39.95 -2.06 -30.93
C ARG A 478 -39.79 -0.91 -29.93
N LEU A 479 -39.09 -1.18 -28.84
CA LEU A 479 -38.81 -0.14 -27.85
C LEU A 479 -37.93 0.96 -28.44
N ALA A 480 -36.88 0.62 -29.19
CA ALA A 480 -36.02 1.61 -29.83
C ALA A 480 -36.80 2.55 -30.75
N GLY A 481 -37.73 2.02 -31.56
CA GLY A 481 -38.60 2.85 -32.39
C GLY A 481 -39.53 3.76 -31.59
N THR A 482 -40.08 3.25 -30.48
CA THR A 482 -40.92 4.02 -29.55
C THR A 482 -40.15 5.15 -28.88
N LEU A 483 -38.90 4.89 -28.47
CA LEU A 483 -38.02 5.87 -27.85
C LEU A 483 -37.59 6.95 -28.85
N ARG A 484 -37.23 6.59 -30.08
CA ARG A 484 -36.89 7.56 -31.13
C ARG A 484 -38.05 8.48 -31.50
N ALA A 485 -39.27 7.93 -31.54
CA ALA A 485 -40.48 8.73 -31.76
C ALA A 485 -40.71 9.78 -30.64
N ARG A 486 -40.06 9.60 -29.48
CA ARG A 486 -40.06 10.53 -28.33
C ARG A 486 -38.76 11.30 -28.17
N GLY A 487 -37.91 11.33 -29.21
CA GLY A 487 -36.69 12.13 -29.23
C GLY A 487 -35.46 11.47 -28.62
N ALA A 488 -35.50 10.19 -28.24
CA ALA A 488 -34.28 9.48 -27.85
C ALA A 488 -33.36 9.28 -29.06
N GLY A 489 -32.07 9.56 -28.86
CA GLY A 489 -31.02 9.43 -29.86
C GLY A 489 -29.64 9.79 -29.32
N PRO A 490 -28.62 9.95 -30.18
CA PRO A 490 -27.26 10.29 -29.79
C PRO A 490 -27.20 11.52 -28.88
N GLY A 491 -26.51 11.38 -27.74
CA GLY A 491 -26.36 12.45 -26.74
C GLY A 491 -27.52 12.60 -25.75
N THR A 492 -28.58 11.81 -25.87
CA THR A 492 -29.69 11.79 -24.91
C THR A 492 -29.56 10.63 -23.91
N LEU A 493 -30.20 10.79 -22.74
CA LEU A 493 -30.25 9.76 -21.69
C LEU A 493 -31.68 9.28 -21.48
N VAL A 494 -31.84 7.96 -21.35
CA VAL A 494 -33.10 7.33 -20.97
C VAL A 494 -32.91 6.62 -19.63
N ALA A 495 -33.66 7.02 -18.62
CA ALA A 495 -33.60 6.43 -17.30
C ALA A 495 -34.32 5.07 -17.27
N ILE A 496 -33.73 4.09 -16.60
CA ILE A 496 -34.30 2.75 -16.44
C ILE A 496 -34.53 2.50 -14.95
N HIS A 497 -35.79 2.47 -14.55
CA HIS A 497 -36.24 2.19 -13.19
C HIS A 497 -37.06 0.89 -13.19
N LEU A 498 -36.36 -0.25 -13.31
CA LEU A 498 -36.97 -1.57 -13.43
C LEU A 498 -36.20 -2.56 -12.54
N ASP A 499 -36.94 -3.51 -11.95
CA ASP A 499 -36.34 -4.68 -11.32
C ASP A 499 -35.72 -5.62 -12.36
N ARG A 500 -34.86 -6.53 -11.89
CA ARG A 500 -34.28 -7.57 -12.75
C ARG A 500 -35.38 -8.43 -13.36
N SER A 501 -35.48 -8.32 -14.67
CA SER A 501 -36.51 -8.94 -15.48
C SER A 501 -36.04 -9.04 -16.93
N PRO A 502 -36.64 -9.93 -17.74
CA PRO A 502 -36.37 -9.94 -19.17
C PRO A 502 -36.71 -8.61 -19.86
N GLU A 503 -37.74 -7.92 -19.37
CA GLU A 503 -38.12 -6.56 -19.78
C GLU A 503 -36.99 -5.55 -19.57
N MET A 504 -36.27 -5.63 -18.44
CA MET A 504 -35.11 -4.77 -18.17
C MET A 504 -33.98 -4.99 -19.18
N VAL A 505 -33.68 -6.24 -19.54
CA VAL A 505 -32.62 -6.53 -20.53
C VAL A 505 -33.02 -6.02 -21.92
N ALA A 506 -34.28 -6.23 -22.32
CA ALA A 506 -34.82 -5.67 -23.56
C ALA A 506 -34.82 -4.13 -23.55
N ALA A 507 -35.06 -3.51 -22.38
CA ALA A 507 -35.00 -2.07 -22.20
C ALA A 507 -33.60 -1.50 -22.43
N VAL A 508 -32.58 -2.10 -21.81
CA VAL A 508 -31.18 -1.72 -22.03
C VAL A 508 -30.81 -1.78 -23.51
N LEU A 509 -31.09 -2.91 -24.19
CA LEU A 509 -30.81 -3.06 -25.62
C LEU A 509 -31.62 -2.08 -26.48
N GLY A 510 -32.88 -1.82 -26.13
CA GLY A 510 -33.74 -0.87 -26.84
C GLY A 510 -33.26 0.57 -26.75
N VAL A 511 -32.78 1.00 -25.58
CA VAL A 511 -32.16 2.32 -25.36
C VAL A 511 -30.90 2.46 -26.19
N LEU A 512 -29.97 1.50 -26.09
CA LEU A 512 -28.74 1.50 -26.88
C LEU A 512 -29.02 1.49 -28.38
N ARG A 513 -29.97 0.66 -28.82
CA ARG A 513 -30.40 0.59 -30.22
C ARG A 513 -31.00 1.92 -30.67
N ALA A 514 -31.73 2.64 -29.82
CA ALA A 514 -32.26 3.96 -30.14
C ALA A 514 -31.15 4.99 -30.42
N GLY A 515 -29.92 4.73 -29.95
CA GLY A 515 -28.78 5.65 -30.00
C GLY A 515 -28.59 6.47 -28.74
N ALA A 516 -29.43 6.26 -27.73
CA ALA A 516 -29.35 6.92 -26.43
C ALA A 516 -28.51 6.10 -25.44
N ALA A 517 -28.03 6.75 -24.39
CA ALA A 517 -27.39 6.07 -23.26
C ALA A 517 -28.42 5.75 -22.18
N TYR A 518 -28.27 4.60 -21.52
CA TYR A 518 -29.12 4.29 -20.36
C TYR A 518 -28.57 4.91 -19.07
N LEU A 519 -29.48 5.36 -18.22
CA LEU A 519 -29.22 5.85 -16.87
C LEU A 519 -29.95 4.92 -15.87
N PRO A 520 -29.26 4.02 -15.17
CA PRO A 520 -29.91 3.11 -14.24
C PRO A 520 -30.36 3.85 -12.97
N LEU A 521 -31.60 3.59 -12.56
CA LEU A 521 -32.22 4.11 -11.34
C LEU A 521 -32.72 2.93 -10.50
N ASP A 522 -31.85 2.44 -9.59
CA ASP A 522 -32.16 1.29 -8.74
C ASP A 522 -33.44 1.51 -7.92
N PRO A 523 -34.49 0.67 -8.07
CA PRO A 523 -35.71 0.78 -7.28
C PRO A 523 -35.51 0.71 -5.77
N ALA A 524 -34.44 0.09 -5.30
CA ALA A 524 -34.11 0.01 -3.88
C ALA A 524 -33.46 1.29 -3.32
N TYR A 525 -33.15 2.29 -4.15
CA TYR A 525 -32.53 3.53 -3.67
C TYR A 525 -33.58 4.53 -3.15
N PRO A 526 -33.21 5.39 -2.17
CA PRO A 526 -34.15 6.38 -1.64
C PRO A 526 -34.62 7.38 -2.70
N ALA A 527 -35.87 7.83 -2.54
CA ALA A 527 -36.53 8.76 -3.44
C ALA A 527 -35.73 10.05 -3.69
N GLU A 528 -35.16 10.65 -2.65
CA GLU A 528 -34.35 11.88 -2.77
C GLU A 528 -33.13 11.68 -3.68
N ARG A 529 -32.47 10.51 -3.57
CA ARG A 529 -31.30 10.17 -4.39
C ARG A 529 -31.70 9.95 -5.84
N LEU A 530 -32.77 9.20 -6.06
CA LEU A 530 -33.26 8.89 -7.40
C LEU A 530 -33.70 10.17 -8.13
N ALA A 531 -34.39 11.08 -7.44
CA ALA A 531 -34.78 12.37 -7.98
C ALA A 531 -33.57 13.28 -8.27
N PHE A 532 -32.56 13.27 -7.40
CA PHE A 532 -31.30 13.98 -7.65
C PHE A 532 -30.61 13.48 -8.91
N VAL A 533 -30.42 12.15 -9.05
CA VAL A 533 -29.75 11.54 -10.20
C VAL A 533 -30.49 11.86 -11.49
N LEU A 534 -31.82 11.72 -11.51
CA LEU A 534 -32.63 12.02 -12.69
C LEU A 534 -32.47 13.48 -13.12
N ARG A 535 -32.49 14.42 -12.16
CA ARG A 535 -32.36 15.85 -12.42
C ARG A 535 -30.96 16.25 -12.85
N ASP A 536 -29.92 15.77 -12.17
CA ASP A 536 -28.52 16.07 -12.48
C ASP A 536 -28.12 15.51 -13.85
N ALA A 537 -28.69 14.36 -14.24
CA ALA A 537 -28.46 13.77 -15.55
C ALA A 537 -29.27 14.44 -16.67
N GLY A 538 -30.34 15.16 -16.34
CA GLY A 538 -31.22 15.78 -17.34
C GLY A 538 -31.95 14.77 -18.25
N ALA A 539 -32.21 13.55 -17.78
CA ALA A 539 -32.90 12.54 -18.59
C ALA A 539 -34.40 12.84 -18.70
N ALA A 540 -34.91 12.92 -19.92
CA ALA A 540 -36.29 13.33 -20.22
C ALA A 540 -37.29 12.15 -20.27
N LEU A 541 -36.80 10.91 -20.32
CA LEU A 541 -37.61 9.70 -20.41
C LEU A 541 -37.25 8.75 -19.27
N VAL A 542 -38.26 8.19 -18.60
CA VAL A 542 -38.10 7.18 -17.55
C VAL A 542 -38.88 5.92 -17.92
N LEU A 543 -38.19 4.80 -18.06
CA LEU A 543 -38.80 3.48 -18.22
C LEU A 543 -39.13 2.92 -16.84
N ALA A 544 -40.40 2.57 -16.60
CA ALA A 544 -40.90 2.08 -15.32
C ALA A 544 -41.85 0.88 -15.51
N PRO A 545 -42.11 0.07 -14.46
CA PRO A 545 -43.00 -1.07 -14.56
C PRO A 545 -44.43 -0.64 -14.91
N GLU A 546 -45.18 -1.50 -15.62
CA GLU A 546 -46.57 -1.24 -16.02
C GLU A 546 -47.49 -0.89 -14.86
N ARG A 547 -47.32 -1.59 -13.73
CA ARG A 547 -48.12 -1.41 -12.52
C ARG A 547 -47.21 -1.00 -11.38
N GLY A 548 -47.66 -0.04 -10.59
CA GLY A 548 -46.92 0.49 -9.44
C GLY A 548 -47.19 1.98 -9.27
N PRO A 549 -46.72 2.57 -8.16
CA PRO A 549 -46.75 4.02 -7.99
C PRO A 549 -45.95 4.73 -9.09
N GLU A 550 -46.15 6.04 -9.20
CA GLU A 550 -45.22 6.88 -9.97
C GLU A 550 -43.80 6.75 -9.41
N PRO A 551 -42.78 6.60 -10.27
CA PRO A 551 -41.41 6.44 -9.81
C PRO A 551 -41.01 7.58 -8.87
N PRO A 552 -40.42 7.27 -7.72
CA PRO A 552 -40.05 8.29 -6.73
C PRO A 552 -39.04 9.32 -7.27
N CYS A 553 -38.31 8.99 -8.34
CA CYS A 553 -37.47 9.96 -9.05
C CYS A 553 -38.24 11.10 -9.72
N VAL A 554 -39.51 10.87 -10.09
CA VAL A 554 -40.37 11.84 -10.77
C VAL A 554 -41.26 12.58 -9.79
N THR A 555 -41.78 11.90 -8.76
CA THR A 555 -42.70 12.50 -7.77
C THR A 555 -42.03 13.17 -6.58
N GLY A 556 -40.71 12.96 -6.40
CA GLY A 556 -39.86 13.55 -5.35
C GLY A 556 -40.33 13.39 -3.90
N ALA A 557 -39.52 13.89 -2.96
CA ALA A 557 -39.82 13.90 -1.51
C ALA A 557 -40.16 15.30 -0.96
N ALA A 558 -40.02 16.36 -1.76
CA ALA A 558 -40.30 17.75 -1.38
C ALA A 558 -40.78 18.57 -2.60
N GLU A 559 -41.70 19.51 -2.38
CA GLU A 559 -42.37 20.31 -3.42
C GLU A 559 -41.52 21.47 -3.99
N PRO A 560 -41.56 21.72 -5.32
CA PRO A 560 -42.12 20.84 -6.35
C PRO A 560 -41.02 19.97 -6.98
N PRO A 561 -41.24 18.66 -7.14
CA PRO A 561 -40.47 17.84 -8.06
C PRO A 561 -41.32 17.66 -9.32
N ASP A 562 -41.22 18.60 -10.26
CA ASP A 562 -41.57 18.31 -11.64
C ASP A 562 -40.25 18.30 -12.42
N THR A 563 -39.67 17.12 -12.58
CA THR A 563 -38.50 16.96 -13.46
C THR A 563 -38.87 17.14 -14.93
N GLY A 564 -40.18 17.19 -15.26
CA GLY A 564 -40.68 17.22 -16.62
C GLY A 564 -40.43 15.94 -17.41
N ALA A 565 -39.96 14.87 -16.75
CA ALA A 565 -39.63 13.61 -17.41
C ALA A 565 -40.89 12.79 -17.70
N GLU A 566 -41.05 12.34 -18.95
CA GLU A 566 -42.14 11.45 -19.35
C GLU A 566 -41.88 10.02 -18.86
N VAL A 567 -42.83 9.46 -18.13
CA VAL A 567 -42.78 8.07 -17.66
C VAL A 567 -43.42 7.14 -18.69
N LEU A 568 -42.62 6.21 -19.20
CA LEU A 568 -43.02 5.16 -20.11
C LEU A 568 -43.21 3.84 -19.34
N ARG A 569 -44.46 3.41 -19.25
CA ARG A 569 -44.87 2.19 -18.57
C ARG A 569 -44.65 0.97 -19.46
N LEU A 570 -43.81 0.05 -19.02
CA LEU A 570 -43.48 -1.17 -19.75
C LEU A 570 -44.24 -2.37 -19.19
N GLY A 571 -45.18 -2.88 -19.97
CA GLY A 571 -45.85 -4.17 -19.73
C GLY A 571 -45.05 -5.36 -20.29
N PRO A 572 -45.67 -6.55 -20.38
CA PRO A 572 -45.05 -7.72 -20.97
C PRO A 572 -44.55 -7.47 -22.40
N LEU A 573 -43.38 -8.02 -22.73
CA LEU A 573 -42.69 -7.80 -24.02
C LEU A 573 -43.59 -7.97 -25.27
N ALA A 574 -44.49 -8.96 -25.26
CA ALA A 574 -45.39 -9.24 -26.38
C ALA A 574 -46.35 -8.08 -26.70
N GLY A 575 -46.67 -7.24 -25.70
CA GLY A 575 -47.56 -6.09 -25.83
C GLY A 575 -46.87 -4.80 -26.27
N TRP A 576 -45.54 -4.79 -26.42
CA TRP A 576 -44.83 -3.57 -26.79
C TRP A 576 -45.19 -3.12 -28.21
N PRO A 577 -45.52 -1.82 -28.41
CA PRO A 577 -46.07 -1.34 -29.65
C PRO A 577 -45.08 -1.52 -30.80
N ALA A 578 -45.60 -1.86 -31.99
CA ALA A 578 -44.81 -1.85 -33.21
C ALA A 578 -44.35 -0.41 -33.51
N PRO A 579 -43.13 -0.22 -34.04
CA PRO A 579 -42.66 1.11 -34.41
C PRO A 579 -43.60 1.72 -35.47
N PRO A 580 -43.95 3.02 -35.36
CA PRO A 580 -44.93 3.66 -36.25
C PRO A 580 -44.53 3.68 -37.75
N SER A 581 -43.27 3.38 -38.07
CA SER A 581 -42.72 3.07 -39.40
C SER A 581 -41.28 2.53 -39.21
N PRO A 582 -40.69 1.72 -40.13
CA PRO A 582 -39.24 1.56 -40.16
C PRO A 582 -38.59 2.92 -40.43
N LEU A 583 -38.27 3.65 -39.37
CA LEU A 583 -37.37 4.79 -39.44
C LEU A 583 -36.03 4.23 -39.94
N ASP A 584 -35.41 4.88 -40.94
CA ASP A 584 -34.03 4.59 -41.36
C ASP A 584 -33.12 4.81 -40.15
N ALA A 585 -32.89 3.72 -39.41
CA ALA A 585 -32.19 3.75 -38.15
C ALA A 585 -30.69 3.75 -38.45
N THR A 586 -30.07 4.91 -38.32
CA THR A 586 -28.60 4.95 -38.27
C THR A 586 -28.19 4.25 -36.96
N PRO A 587 -27.33 3.21 -37.02
CA PRO A 587 -26.85 2.55 -35.81
C PRO A 587 -26.03 3.55 -34.97
N PRO A 588 -25.97 3.38 -33.64
CA PRO A 588 -25.13 4.23 -32.80
C PRO A 588 -23.67 4.16 -33.25
N ALA A 589 -22.98 5.28 -33.18
CA ALA A 589 -21.56 5.36 -33.46
C ALA A 589 -20.75 4.85 -32.25
N PRO A 590 -19.54 4.32 -32.45
CA PRO A 590 -18.67 3.90 -31.35
C PRO A 590 -18.33 5.02 -30.35
N GLY A 591 -18.40 6.30 -30.77
CA GLY A 591 -18.19 7.45 -29.90
C GLY A 591 -19.44 7.94 -29.16
N ASP A 592 -20.61 7.36 -29.42
CA ASP A 592 -21.84 7.71 -28.69
C ASP A 592 -21.81 7.11 -27.27
N LEU A 593 -22.51 7.75 -26.33
CA LEU A 593 -22.63 7.25 -24.97
C LEU A 593 -23.42 5.94 -24.95
N ALA A 594 -22.90 4.93 -24.27
CA ALA A 594 -23.62 3.70 -23.97
C ALA A 594 -24.38 3.83 -22.64
N TYR A 595 -23.75 4.38 -21.61
CA TYR A 595 -24.39 4.58 -20.32
C TYR A 595 -23.79 5.73 -19.52
N VAL A 596 -24.57 6.19 -18.55
CA VAL A 596 -24.10 7.04 -17.46
C VAL A 596 -24.43 6.35 -16.13
N ILE A 597 -23.40 6.03 -15.34
CA ILE A 597 -23.57 5.40 -14.02
C ILE A 597 -23.09 6.35 -12.94
N TYR A 598 -23.94 6.57 -11.94
CA TYR A 598 -23.64 7.47 -10.83
C TYR A 598 -22.81 6.78 -9.75
N THR A 599 -21.73 7.43 -9.34
CA THR A 599 -20.84 6.99 -8.26
C THR A 599 -20.83 8.02 -7.13
N SER A 600 -20.38 7.62 -5.93
CA SER A 600 -20.15 8.54 -4.83
C SER A 600 -19.08 9.57 -5.19
N GLY A 601 -19.28 10.83 -4.78
CA GLY A 601 -18.38 11.94 -5.12
C GLY A 601 -17.60 12.47 -3.92
N SER A 602 -16.33 12.80 -4.11
CA SER A 602 -15.45 13.34 -3.05
C SER A 602 -15.93 14.71 -2.52
N THR A 603 -16.80 15.41 -3.26
CA THR A 603 -17.45 16.66 -2.83
C THR A 603 -18.74 16.41 -2.05
N GLY A 604 -19.07 15.16 -1.75
CA GLY A 604 -20.29 14.75 -1.06
C GLY A 604 -21.56 14.74 -1.90
N ARG A 605 -21.45 14.81 -3.24
CA ARG A 605 -22.59 14.65 -4.15
C ARG A 605 -22.30 13.56 -5.19
N PRO A 606 -23.27 12.71 -5.55
CA PRO A 606 -23.09 11.72 -6.60
C PRO A 606 -22.68 12.34 -7.94
N LYS A 607 -21.86 11.63 -8.71
CA LYS A 607 -21.34 12.07 -10.01
C LYS A 607 -21.58 11.00 -11.08
N GLY A 608 -22.15 11.39 -12.23
CA GLY A 608 -22.37 10.50 -13.36
C GLY A 608 -21.10 10.27 -14.18
N VAL A 609 -20.66 9.02 -14.32
CA VAL A 609 -19.55 8.63 -15.19
C VAL A 609 -20.10 8.29 -16.57
N ALA A 610 -19.70 9.05 -17.59
CA ALA A 610 -20.19 8.90 -18.95
C ALA A 610 -19.28 7.97 -19.77
N VAL A 611 -19.79 6.79 -20.13
CA VAL A 611 -19.05 5.76 -20.88
C VAL A 611 -19.60 5.64 -22.30
N GLU A 612 -18.68 5.62 -23.27
CA GLU A 612 -18.98 5.48 -24.69
C GLU A 612 -19.04 4.00 -25.11
N HIS A 613 -19.62 3.73 -26.29
CA HIS A 613 -19.66 2.38 -26.85
C HIS A 613 -18.27 1.79 -27.11
N ARG A 614 -17.29 2.58 -27.59
CA ARG A 614 -15.95 2.09 -27.91
C ARG A 614 -15.20 1.52 -26.70
N PRO A 615 -15.10 2.22 -25.54
CA PRO A 615 -14.57 1.64 -24.30
C PRO A 615 -15.27 0.35 -23.89
N LEU A 616 -16.61 0.32 -23.97
CA LEU A 616 -17.41 -0.82 -23.60
C LEU A 616 -17.17 -2.03 -24.52
N THR A 617 -17.22 -1.84 -25.85
CA THR A 617 -16.91 -2.89 -26.81
C THR A 617 -15.47 -3.40 -26.65
N ASN A 618 -14.50 -2.50 -26.44
CA ASN A 618 -13.11 -2.88 -26.18
C ASN A 618 -13.01 -3.82 -24.96
N LEU A 619 -13.64 -3.46 -23.85
CA LEU A 619 -13.67 -4.29 -22.66
C LEU A 619 -14.33 -5.65 -22.94
N LEU A 620 -15.53 -5.67 -23.51
CA LEU A 620 -16.28 -6.92 -23.70
C LEU A 620 -15.51 -7.90 -24.57
N LEU A 621 -14.87 -7.43 -25.65
CA LEU A 621 -14.06 -8.28 -26.52
C LEU A 621 -12.73 -8.71 -25.88
N ALA A 622 -12.13 -7.87 -25.02
CA ALA A 622 -10.98 -8.27 -24.22
C ALA A 622 -11.34 -9.38 -23.23
N MET A 623 -12.46 -9.21 -22.51
CA MET A 623 -12.94 -10.19 -21.52
C MET A 623 -13.39 -11.49 -22.19
N ARG A 624 -13.98 -11.44 -23.39
CA ARG A 624 -14.25 -12.64 -24.20
C ARG A 624 -13.00 -13.49 -24.35
N ASP A 625 -11.91 -12.85 -24.78
CA ASP A 625 -10.66 -13.55 -25.09
C ASP A 625 -9.98 -14.08 -23.80
N GLU A 626 -9.96 -13.30 -22.72
CA GLU A 626 -9.32 -13.69 -21.45
C GLU A 626 -10.08 -14.79 -20.68
N LEU A 627 -11.42 -14.75 -20.74
CA LEU A 627 -12.26 -15.74 -20.07
C LEU A 627 -12.49 -16.98 -20.94
N GLY A 628 -12.29 -16.88 -22.25
CA GLY A 628 -12.67 -17.92 -23.21
C GLY A 628 -14.18 -18.04 -23.37
N ALA A 629 -14.90 -16.91 -23.24
CA ALA A 629 -16.36 -16.89 -23.36
C ALA A 629 -16.81 -17.28 -24.76
N ALA A 630 -17.74 -18.22 -24.85
CA ALA A 630 -18.15 -18.89 -26.07
C ALA A 630 -19.68 -18.99 -26.21
N GLU A 631 -20.11 -19.53 -27.35
CA GLU A 631 -21.51 -19.89 -27.59
C GLU A 631 -21.95 -20.99 -26.60
N GLY A 632 -23.18 -20.88 -26.09
CA GLY A 632 -23.75 -21.84 -25.14
C GLY A 632 -23.34 -21.63 -23.67
N ASP A 633 -22.47 -20.67 -23.37
CA ASP A 633 -22.17 -20.29 -21.99
C ASP A 633 -23.40 -19.77 -21.25
N ALA A 634 -23.49 -20.05 -19.95
CA ALA A 634 -24.56 -19.57 -19.07
C ALA A 634 -23.97 -18.64 -18.00
N TRP A 635 -24.33 -17.37 -18.07
CA TRP A 635 -23.86 -16.32 -17.17
C TRP A 635 -24.92 -16.00 -16.13
N LEU A 636 -24.51 -15.84 -14.87
CA LEU A 636 -25.41 -15.41 -13.81
C LEU A 636 -25.54 -13.88 -13.80
N GLY A 637 -26.75 -13.36 -14.04
CA GLY A 637 -27.07 -11.94 -13.95
C GLY A 637 -27.45 -11.57 -12.50
N LEU A 638 -26.43 -11.36 -11.67
CA LEU A 638 -26.57 -11.15 -10.23
C LEU A 638 -26.58 -9.67 -9.86
N THR A 639 -25.83 -8.84 -10.58
CA THR A 639 -25.52 -7.48 -10.16
C THR A 639 -26.59 -6.45 -10.58
N THR A 640 -26.88 -5.48 -9.71
CA THR A 640 -27.77 -4.33 -10.02
C THR A 640 -27.26 -3.52 -11.21
N LEU A 641 -28.16 -3.02 -12.06
CA LEU A 641 -27.82 -2.13 -13.18
C LEU A 641 -27.11 -0.85 -12.76
N SER A 642 -27.29 -0.41 -11.51
CA SER A 642 -26.62 0.79 -10.98
C SER A 642 -25.15 0.56 -10.63
N PHE A 643 -24.64 -0.66 -10.82
CA PHE A 643 -23.23 -1.00 -10.71
C PHE A 643 -22.72 -1.48 -12.08
N ASP A 644 -21.69 -0.81 -12.59
CA ASP A 644 -21.16 -0.97 -13.96
C ASP A 644 -20.78 -2.41 -14.33
N ILE A 645 -20.35 -3.23 -13.38
CA ILE A 645 -20.00 -4.63 -13.60
C ILE A 645 -21.17 -5.47 -14.13
N SER A 646 -22.42 -5.03 -13.95
CA SER A 646 -23.61 -5.66 -14.55
C SER A 646 -23.56 -5.64 -16.08
N ALA A 647 -22.95 -4.62 -16.68
CA ALA A 647 -22.86 -4.53 -18.14
C ALA A 647 -22.00 -5.67 -18.72
N LEU A 648 -20.99 -6.17 -17.99
CA LEU A 648 -20.27 -7.38 -18.39
C LEU A 648 -21.19 -8.61 -18.34
N GLU A 649 -21.84 -8.84 -17.19
CA GLU A 649 -22.72 -9.99 -16.94
C GLU A 649 -23.87 -10.09 -17.96
N LEU A 650 -24.42 -8.95 -18.36
CA LEU A 650 -25.54 -8.88 -19.28
C LEU A 650 -25.09 -8.89 -20.75
N MET A 651 -24.08 -8.11 -21.12
CA MET A 651 -23.79 -7.86 -22.54
C MET A 651 -22.80 -8.86 -23.15
N LEU A 652 -21.83 -9.36 -22.37
CA LEU A 652 -20.83 -10.31 -22.90
C LEU A 652 -21.49 -11.59 -23.46
N PRO A 653 -22.33 -12.34 -22.71
CA PRO A 653 -23.00 -13.51 -23.26
C PRO A 653 -23.84 -13.18 -24.49
N LEU A 654 -24.53 -12.03 -24.51
CA LEU A 654 -25.40 -11.63 -25.61
C LEU A 654 -24.64 -11.31 -26.92
N ILE A 655 -23.36 -10.95 -26.85
CA ILE A 655 -22.53 -10.75 -28.05
C ILE A 655 -21.72 -11.98 -28.44
N THR A 656 -21.60 -12.97 -27.55
CA THR A 656 -20.86 -14.23 -27.80
C THR A 656 -21.76 -15.40 -28.18
N GLY A 657 -23.09 -15.30 -28.01
CA GLY A 657 -24.02 -16.40 -28.24
C GLY A 657 -24.29 -17.25 -26.98
N GLY A 658 -23.95 -16.73 -25.80
CA GLY A 658 -24.33 -17.32 -24.51
C GLY A 658 -25.73 -16.88 -24.07
N ARG A 659 -26.14 -17.30 -22.87
CA ARG A 659 -27.38 -16.90 -22.21
C ARG A 659 -27.13 -16.22 -20.88
N VAL A 660 -27.98 -15.27 -20.52
CA VAL A 660 -28.03 -14.64 -19.20
C VAL A 660 -29.12 -15.31 -18.37
N VAL A 661 -28.77 -15.84 -17.20
CA VAL A 661 -29.72 -16.35 -16.20
C VAL A 661 -29.88 -15.29 -15.12
N LEU A 662 -30.99 -14.58 -15.13
CA LEU A 662 -31.26 -13.47 -14.21
C LEU A 662 -31.64 -14.00 -12.82
N VAL A 663 -31.05 -13.41 -11.78
CA VAL A 663 -31.34 -13.75 -10.38
C VAL A 663 -32.51 -12.91 -9.87
N PRO A 664 -33.57 -13.52 -9.29
CA PRO A 664 -34.64 -12.77 -8.63
C PRO A 664 -34.14 -11.98 -7.42
N GLU A 665 -34.76 -10.84 -7.11
CA GLU A 665 -34.29 -9.93 -6.05
C GLU A 665 -34.13 -10.63 -4.68
N GLY A 666 -35.18 -11.36 -4.24
CA GLY A 666 -35.17 -12.11 -2.98
C GLY A 666 -34.15 -13.26 -2.89
N VAL A 667 -33.57 -13.70 -4.02
CA VAL A 667 -32.55 -14.77 -4.05
C VAL A 667 -31.15 -14.22 -3.78
N THR A 668 -30.88 -12.95 -4.06
CA THR A 668 -29.51 -12.41 -4.03
C THR A 668 -28.84 -12.41 -2.67
N ARG A 669 -29.64 -12.37 -1.61
CA ARG A 669 -29.17 -12.37 -0.22
C ARG A 669 -29.25 -13.76 0.44
N ASP A 670 -29.87 -14.73 -0.23
CA ASP A 670 -29.93 -16.12 0.22
C ASP A 670 -28.85 -16.96 -0.48
N GLY A 671 -27.74 -17.21 0.22
CA GLY A 671 -26.64 -18.01 -0.29
C GLY A 671 -27.02 -19.43 -0.72
N ARG A 672 -28.02 -20.06 -0.08
CA ARG A 672 -28.46 -21.40 -0.46
C ARG A 672 -29.31 -21.37 -1.72
N ALA A 673 -30.23 -20.41 -1.84
CA ALA A 673 -31.00 -20.23 -3.07
C ALA A 673 -30.10 -19.86 -4.24
N LEU A 674 -29.12 -18.97 -4.03
CA LEU A 674 -28.15 -18.59 -5.04
C LEU A 674 -27.27 -19.78 -5.46
N ARG A 675 -26.77 -20.57 -4.50
CA ARG A 675 -26.04 -21.81 -4.80
C ARG A 675 -26.89 -22.77 -5.64
N ARG A 676 -28.15 -23.01 -5.25
CA ARG A 676 -29.06 -23.87 -6.01
C ARG A 676 -29.21 -23.38 -7.44
N LEU A 677 -29.38 -22.08 -7.65
CA LEU A 677 -29.50 -21.51 -9.00
C LEU A 677 -28.22 -21.71 -9.84
N VAL A 678 -27.03 -21.59 -9.22
CA VAL A 678 -25.75 -21.87 -9.89
C VAL A 678 -25.62 -23.35 -10.27
N GLU A 679 -26.12 -24.26 -9.43
CA GLU A 679 -26.11 -25.70 -9.65
C GLU A 679 -27.13 -26.13 -10.71
N THR A 680 -28.38 -25.70 -10.61
CA THR A 680 -29.48 -26.13 -11.49
C THR A 680 -29.50 -25.39 -12.83
N GLY A 681 -29.03 -24.14 -12.87
CA GLY A 681 -28.99 -23.33 -14.09
C GLY A 681 -27.86 -23.68 -15.06
N SER A 682 -27.03 -24.68 -14.73
CA SER A 682 -25.80 -25.05 -15.46
C SER A 682 -24.90 -23.85 -15.73
N ILE A 683 -24.79 -22.95 -14.75
CA ILE A 683 -24.01 -21.72 -14.86
C ILE A 683 -22.53 -22.04 -15.10
N SER A 684 -21.93 -21.43 -16.13
CA SER A 684 -20.50 -21.56 -16.47
C SER A 684 -19.67 -20.38 -15.98
N HIS A 685 -20.28 -19.19 -15.87
CA HIS A 685 -19.60 -17.96 -15.45
C HIS A 685 -20.39 -17.23 -14.36
N VAL A 686 -19.69 -16.84 -13.30
CA VAL A 686 -20.23 -15.98 -12.24
C VAL A 686 -19.22 -14.88 -11.97
N GLN A 687 -19.70 -13.65 -11.99
CA GLN A 687 -19.00 -12.50 -11.45
C GLN A 687 -19.65 -12.11 -10.13
N ALA A 688 -18.83 -11.87 -9.11
CA ALA A 688 -19.32 -11.38 -7.83
C ALA A 688 -18.22 -10.65 -7.06
N THR A 689 -18.61 -9.92 -6.02
CA THR A 689 -17.67 -9.30 -5.08
C THR A 689 -17.14 -10.35 -4.09
N PRO A 690 -15.99 -10.13 -3.43
CA PRO A 690 -15.54 -10.97 -2.33
C PRO A 690 -16.62 -11.22 -1.27
N SER A 691 -17.44 -10.24 -0.90
CA SER A 691 -18.55 -10.45 0.05
C SER A 691 -19.59 -11.44 -0.48
N SER A 692 -20.00 -11.34 -1.75
CA SER A 692 -20.94 -12.29 -2.36
C SER A 692 -20.34 -13.69 -2.52
N TRP A 693 -19.02 -13.77 -2.79
CA TRP A 693 -18.32 -15.04 -2.82
C TRP A 693 -18.28 -15.73 -1.45
N ARG A 694 -18.07 -14.99 -0.36
CA ARG A 694 -18.16 -15.55 1.01
C ARG A 694 -19.52 -16.19 1.25
N LEU A 695 -20.59 -15.51 0.87
CA LEU A 695 -21.96 -16.02 1.01
C LEU A 695 -22.13 -17.37 0.28
N LEU A 696 -21.63 -17.47 -0.95
CA LEU A 696 -21.69 -18.70 -1.74
C LEU A 696 -20.80 -19.83 -1.20
N THR A 697 -19.58 -19.52 -0.75
CA THR A 697 -18.67 -20.51 -0.16
C THR A 697 -19.21 -21.02 1.19
N GLU A 698 -19.77 -20.14 2.04
CA GLU A 698 -20.43 -20.53 3.29
C GLU A 698 -21.69 -21.36 3.05
N ALA A 699 -22.41 -21.10 1.95
CA ALA A 699 -23.52 -21.94 1.51
C ALA A 699 -23.05 -23.30 0.96
N GLY A 700 -21.74 -23.53 0.83
CA GLY A 700 -21.17 -24.81 0.40
C GLY A 700 -21.17 -25.01 -1.11
N LEU A 701 -20.95 -23.96 -1.91
CA LEU A 701 -20.74 -24.07 -3.34
C LEU A 701 -19.52 -24.96 -3.66
N ASP A 702 -19.69 -25.89 -4.61
CA ASP A 702 -18.61 -26.71 -5.17
C ASP A 702 -18.89 -27.00 -6.66
N ARG A 703 -18.16 -26.33 -7.56
CA ARG A 703 -18.40 -26.32 -9.01
C ARG A 703 -17.06 -26.24 -9.77
N PRO A 704 -16.32 -27.35 -9.91
CA PRO A 704 -14.99 -27.36 -10.54
C PRO A 704 -14.99 -26.98 -12.03
N GLY A 705 -16.15 -26.86 -12.68
CA GLY A 705 -16.27 -26.32 -14.06
C GLY A 705 -16.55 -24.82 -14.14
N LEU A 706 -16.72 -24.14 -13.00
CA LEU A 706 -17.10 -22.73 -12.95
C LEU A 706 -15.90 -21.80 -13.20
N VAL A 707 -16.10 -20.77 -14.00
CA VAL A 707 -15.22 -19.59 -14.11
C VAL A 707 -15.75 -18.52 -13.16
N ALA A 708 -15.02 -18.30 -12.06
CA ALA A 708 -15.36 -17.33 -11.03
C ALA A 708 -14.55 -16.05 -11.21
N LEU A 709 -15.24 -14.91 -11.36
CA LEU A 709 -14.63 -13.59 -11.37
C LEU A 709 -14.88 -12.91 -10.02
N SER A 710 -13.82 -12.41 -9.40
CA SER A 710 -13.88 -11.65 -8.16
C SER A 710 -13.35 -10.24 -8.38
N GLY A 711 -14.16 -9.23 -8.09
CA GLY A 711 -13.81 -7.83 -8.33
C GLY A 711 -14.61 -6.87 -7.46
N GLY A 712 -14.27 -5.59 -7.56
CA GLY A 712 -14.95 -4.52 -6.80
C GLY A 712 -14.38 -4.28 -5.40
N GLU A 713 -13.71 -5.26 -4.79
CA GLU A 713 -12.98 -5.15 -3.51
C GLU A 713 -11.65 -5.92 -3.55
N PRO A 714 -10.71 -5.65 -2.63
CA PRO A 714 -9.54 -6.51 -2.45
C PRO A 714 -9.96 -7.95 -2.10
N LEU A 715 -9.53 -8.92 -2.90
CA LEU A 715 -9.79 -10.34 -2.66
C LEU A 715 -8.91 -10.88 -1.51
N PRO A 716 -9.46 -11.31 -0.37
CA PRO A 716 -8.67 -11.82 0.75
C PRO A 716 -8.00 -13.16 0.39
N PRO A 717 -6.70 -13.37 0.72
CA PRO A 717 -5.99 -14.61 0.38
C PRO A 717 -6.67 -15.89 0.89
N ALA A 718 -7.26 -15.86 2.09
CA ALA A 718 -7.97 -17.01 2.64
C ALA A 718 -9.22 -17.37 1.84
N LEU A 719 -10.02 -16.36 1.44
CA LEU A 719 -11.19 -16.56 0.58
C LEU A 719 -10.77 -17.04 -0.81
N ALA A 720 -9.71 -16.47 -1.37
CA ALA A 720 -9.21 -16.87 -2.66
C ALA A 720 -8.76 -18.34 -2.69
N GLY A 721 -8.05 -18.79 -1.66
CA GLY A 721 -7.63 -20.19 -1.54
C GLY A 721 -8.81 -21.16 -1.45
N ASP A 722 -9.81 -20.85 -0.61
CA ASP A 722 -11.02 -21.66 -0.46
C ASP A 722 -11.86 -21.68 -1.76
N LEU A 723 -12.11 -20.51 -2.36
CA LEU A 723 -12.86 -20.40 -3.61
C LEU A 723 -12.13 -21.11 -4.75
N ARG A 724 -10.82 -20.93 -4.90
CA ARG A 724 -10.01 -21.58 -5.94
C ARG A 724 -10.06 -23.09 -5.87
N ALA A 725 -10.21 -23.68 -4.68
CA ALA A 725 -10.35 -25.12 -4.49
C ALA A 725 -11.72 -25.67 -4.93
N ARG A 726 -12.75 -24.81 -5.02
CA ARG A 726 -14.14 -25.16 -5.34
C ARG A 726 -14.53 -24.88 -6.79
N VAL A 727 -13.71 -24.12 -7.52
CA VAL A 727 -14.02 -23.66 -8.88
C VAL A 727 -12.91 -24.04 -9.85
N GLY A 728 -13.23 -24.08 -11.15
CA GLY A 728 -12.27 -24.44 -12.19
C GLY A 728 -11.21 -23.37 -12.38
N ARG A 729 -11.67 -22.12 -12.51
CA ARG A 729 -10.83 -20.93 -12.68
C ARG A 729 -11.31 -19.84 -11.73
N LEU A 730 -10.39 -19.19 -11.03
CA LEU A 730 -10.66 -18.00 -10.25
C LEU A 730 -9.83 -16.86 -10.81
N VAL A 731 -10.51 -15.79 -11.21
CA VAL A 731 -9.92 -14.61 -11.81
C VAL A 731 -10.18 -13.42 -10.90
N ASN A 732 -9.11 -12.72 -10.49
CA ASN A 732 -9.20 -11.45 -9.81
C ASN A 732 -9.21 -10.33 -10.85
N VAL A 733 -10.18 -9.42 -10.78
CA VAL A 733 -10.34 -8.31 -11.73
C VAL A 733 -10.38 -6.98 -11.01
N TYR A 734 -9.82 -5.94 -11.64
CA TYR A 734 -9.71 -4.61 -11.06
C TYR A 734 -9.97 -3.54 -12.10
N GLY A 735 -10.74 -2.53 -11.73
CA GLY A 735 -11.02 -1.34 -12.52
C GLY A 735 -11.98 -0.41 -11.79
N PRO A 736 -11.79 0.91 -11.90
CA PRO A 736 -12.80 1.89 -11.55
C PRO A 736 -13.80 2.11 -12.71
N THR A 737 -14.99 2.62 -12.37
CA THR A 737 -16.03 2.96 -13.37
C THR A 737 -15.54 3.95 -14.42
N GLU A 738 -14.66 4.88 -14.06
CA GLU A 738 -14.06 5.85 -14.98
C GLU A 738 -13.15 5.24 -16.06
N THR A 739 -12.83 3.94 -15.97
CA THR A 739 -12.05 3.21 -16.97
C THR A 739 -12.80 1.98 -17.50
N THR A 740 -14.13 2.04 -17.41
CA THR A 740 -15.07 1.08 -17.99
C THR A 740 -14.92 -0.32 -17.38
N ILE A 741 -15.55 -0.51 -16.23
CA ILE A 741 -15.68 -1.78 -15.51
C ILE A 741 -14.34 -2.34 -15.01
N TRP A 742 -13.57 -3.01 -15.88
CA TRP A 742 -12.29 -3.65 -15.54
C TRP A 742 -11.17 -3.14 -16.44
N SER A 743 -9.97 -3.02 -15.87
CA SER A 743 -8.77 -2.53 -16.56
C SER A 743 -7.57 -3.46 -16.37
N ALA A 744 -7.60 -4.30 -15.33
CA ALA A 744 -6.58 -5.31 -15.05
C ALA A 744 -7.21 -6.64 -14.66
N ILE A 745 -6.47 -7.72 -14.93
CA ILE A 745 -6.88 -9.11 -14.73
C ILE A 745 -5.70 -9.96 -14.25
N ASP A 746 -5.94 -10.83 -13.26
CA ASP A 746 -5.00 -11.86 -12.79
C ASP A 746 -5.72 -13.19 -12.59
N GLU A 747 -5.11 -14.30 -13.01
CA GLU A 747 -5.63 -15.63 -12.69
C GLU A 747 -5.01 -16.11 -11.37
N VAL A 748 -5.86 -16.48 -10.41
CA VAL A 748 -5.40 -16.98 -9.10
C VAL A 748 -4.91 -18.42 -9.25
N PRO A 749 -3.60 -18.69 -9.02
CA PRO A 749 -3.05 -20.02 -9.19
C PRO A 749 -3.56 -20.99 -8.12
N PRO A 750 -3.54 -22.32 -8.37
CA PRO A 750 -3.75 -23.30 -7.32
C PRO A 750 -2.65 -23.21 -6.24
N GLY A 751 -3.01 -23.24 -4.96
CA GLY A 751 -2.06 -23.22 -3.84
C GLY A 751 -2.16 -21.95 -2.96
N PRO A 752 -1.11 -21.61 -2.19
CA PRO A 752 -1.11 -20.39 -1.37
C PRO A 752 -1.34 -19.16 -2.24
N ALA A 753 -2.44 -18.45 -2.02
CA ALA A 753 -2.88 -17.39 -2.90
C ALA A 753 -2.05 -16.11 -2.71
N GLU A 754 -1.13 -15.84 -3.62
CA GLU A 754 -0.62 -14.48 -3.85
C GLU A 754 -1.64 -13.71 -4.69
N ILE A 755 -2.27 -12.70 -4.10
CA ILE A 755 -3.30 -11.90 -4.78
C ILE A 755 -2.68 -10.63 -5.33
N THR A 756 -2.77 -10.45 -6.64
CA THR A 756 -2.44 -9.22 -7.34
C THR A 756 -3.64 -8.77 -8.16
N ILE A 757 -3.67 -7.51 -8.60
CA ILE A 757 -4.66 -7.06 -9.60
C ILE A 757 -4.24 -7.42 -11.03
N GLY A 758 -3.04 -7.99 -11.19
CA GLY A 758 -2.57 -8.62 -12.41
C GLY A 758 -1.98 -7.64 -13.41
N ARG A 759 -2.30 -7.88 -14.68
CA ARG A 759 -1.78 -7.15 -15.85
C ARG A 759 -2.89 -6.36 -16.54
N PRO A 760 -2.55 -5.32 -17.32
CA PRO A 760 -3.55 -4.55 -18.07
C PRO A 760 -4.30 -5.40 -19.09
N LEU A 761 -5.58 -5.08 -19.32
CA LEU A 761 -6.40 -5.64 -20.40
C LEU A 761 -5.99 -5.07 -21.77
N ALA A 762 -6.57 -5.63 -22.85
CA ALA A 762 -6.33 -5.14 -24.20
C ALA A 762 -6.60 -3.63 -24.34
N ASN A 763 -5.72 -2.96 -25.08
CA ASN A 763 -5.70 -1.51 -25.30
C ASN A 763 -5.68 -0.66 -24.01
N THR A 764 -5.24 -1.24 -22.89
CA THR A 764 -5.13 -0.55 -21.59
C THR A 764 -3.67 -0.43 -21.20
N ARG A 765 -3.27 0.73 -20.69
CA ARG A 765 -1.96 0.96 -20.09
C ARG A 765 -2.14 1.31 -18.62
N ILE A 766 -1.33 0.71 -17.75
CA ILE A 766 -1.34 1.03 -16.32
C ILE A 766 0.04 1.53 -15.92
N HIS A 767 0.05 2.69 -15.29
CA HIS A 767 1.24 3.32 -14.74
C HIS A 767 1.10 3.42 -13.22
N ILE A 768 2.21 3.26 -12.52
CA ILE A 768 2.29 3.58 -11.10
C ILE A 768 3.07 4.89 -11.02
N LEU A 769 2.40 5.97 -10.63
CA LEU A 769 2.93 7.33 -10.69
C LEU A 769 3.12 7.93 -9.30
N ASP A 770 4.11 8.81 -9.14
CA ASP A 770 4.24 9.65 -7.96
C ASP A 770 3.31 10.89 -8.02
N GLU A 771 3.40 11.76 -7.02
CA GLU A 771 2.61 12.99 -6.92
C GLU A 771 2.84 13.98 -8.08
N ARG A 772 3.95 13.84 -8.81
CA ARG A 772 4.34 14.64 -9.98
C ARG A 772 3.94 13.98 -11.31
N LEU A 773 3.19 12.88 -11.27
CA LEU A 773 2.83 12.07 -12.43
C LEU A 773 4.04 11.44 -13.14
N VAL A 774 5.14 11.22 -12.42
CA VAL A 774 6.33 10.52 -12.94
C VAL A 774 6.23 9.05 -12.58
N THR A 775 6.56 8.17 -13.51
CA THR A 775 6.50 6.72 -13.27
C THR A 775 7.52 6.31 -12.21
N VAL A 776 7.09 5.51 -11.24
CA VAL A 776 7.96 4.96 -10.21
C VAL A 776 8.53 3.58 -10.61
N PRO A 777 9.72 3.20 -10.10
CA PRO A 777 10.32 1.89 -10.31
C PRO A 777 9.47 0.74 -9.76
N ALA A 778 9.79 -0.48 -10.18
CA ALA A 778 9.14 -1.66 -9.65
C ALA A 778 9.42 -1.78 -8.13
N GLY A 779 8.40 -2.14 -7.36
CA GLY A 779 8.45 -2.27 -5.90
C GLY A 779 8.25 -0.97 -5.12
N VAL A 780 8.25 0.19 -5.78
CA VAL A 780 7.97 1.49 -5.16
C VAL A 780 6.46 1.76 -5.19
N PRO A 781 5.82 2.12 -4.06
CA PRO A 781 4.43 2.54 -4.03
C PRO A 781 4.17 3.82 -4.83
N GLY A 782 3.03 3.91 -5.50
CA GLY A 782 2.53 5.13 -6.14
C GLY A 782 1.04 5.02 -6.49
N GLU A 783 0.48 6.07 -7.05
CA GLU A 783 -0.91 6.10 -7.54
C GLU A 783 -1.04 5.25 -8.81
N ILE A 784 -2.02 4.35 -8.82
CA ILE A 784 -2.39 3.60 -10.02
C ILE A 784 -3.09 4.57 -10.97
N CYS A 785 -2.52 4.77 -12.17
CA CYS A 785 -3.08 5.61 -13.22
C CYS A 785 -3.30 4.78 -14.48
N ILE A 786 -4.48 4.93 -15.10
CA ILE A 786 -4.94 4.02 -16.15
C ILE A 786 -5.21 4.83 -17.42
N GLY A 787 -4.59 4.44 -18.52
CA GLY A 787 -4.77 5.02 -19.85
C GLY A 787 -5.26 3.99 -20.87
N GLY A 788 -5.56 4.48 -22.08
CA GLY A 788 -5.95 3.63 -23.21
C GLY A 788 -7.45 3.67 -23.51
N ALA A 789 -7.92 2.65 -24.24
CA ALA A 789 -9.26 2.65 -24.84
C ALA A 789 -10.42 2.54 -23.82
N GLY A 790 -10.14 2.06 -22.60
CA GLY A 790 -11.14 1.95 -21.54
C GLY A 790 -11.49 3.26 -20.84
N VAL A 791 -10.70 4.33 -21.01
CA VAL A 791 -10.90 5.60 -20.31
C VAL A 791 -12.21 6.25 -20.75
N ALA A 792 -13.09 6.53 -19.78
CA ALA A 792 -14.41 7.13 -19.99
C ALA A 792 -14.33 8.55 -20.59
N ARG A 793 -15.45 9.07 -21.10
CA ARG A 793 -15.52 10.46 -21.59
C ARG A 793 -15.19 11.45 -20.48
N GLY A 794 -15.66 11.17 -19.27
CA GLY A 794 -15.46 11.99 -18.08
C GLY A 794 -16.67 11.94 -17.17
N TYR A 795 -16.79 12.94 -16.30
CA TYR A 795 -17.99 13.15 -15.50
C TYR A 795 -19.00 14.00 -16.27
N LEU A 796 -20.26 13.54 -16.33
CA LEU A 796 -21.35 14.19 -17.07
C LEU A 796 -21.52 15.64 -16.61
N ASP A 797 -21.38 16.60 -17.52
CA ASP A 797 -21.50 18.05 -17.28
C ASP A 797 -20.66 18.60 -16.12
N ARG A 798 -19.49 17.99 -15.88
CA ARG A 798 -18.56 18.39 -14.81
C ARG A 798 -17.13 18.56 -15.35
N PRO A 799 -16.82 19.66 -16.06
CA PRO A 799 -15.52 19.84 -16.71
C PRO A 799 -14.35 19.96 -15.73
N GLU A 800 -14.53 20.69 -14.61
CA GLU A 800 -13.47 20.90 -13.61
C GLU A 800 -12.99 19.61 -12.93
N PRO A 801 -13.86 18.78 -12.30
CA PRO A 801 -13.41 17.52 -11.71
C PRO A 801 -12.97 16.50 -12.77
N THR A 802 -13.49 16.61 -14.01
CA THR A 802 -12.99 15.80 -15.13
C THR A 802 -11.54 16.16 -15.43
N ALA A 803 -11.20 17.44 -15.60
CA ALA A 803 -9.84 17.87 -15.85
C ALA A 803 -8.86 17.50 -14.71
N ALA A 804 -9.35 17.49 -13.46
CA ALA A 804 -8.52 17.13 -12.30
C ALA A 804 -8.17 15.63 -12.23
N ARG A 805 -9.03 14.75 -12.77
CA ARG A 805 -8.86 13.28 -12.69
C ARG A 805 -8.48 12.63 -14.01
N PHE A 806 -8.85 13.22 -15.15
CA PHE A 806 -8.53 12.75 -16.50
C PHE A 806 -7.44 13.64 -17.09
N VAL A 807 -6.20 13.35 -16.73
CA VAL A 807 -5.00 14.14 -17.09
C VAL A 807 -4.40 13.67 -18.42
N PRO A 808 -3.55 14.44 -19.09
CA PRO A 808 -2.88 13.99 -20.32
C PRO A 808 -2.05 12.71 -20.11
N ASP A 809 -2.09 11.78 -21.08
CA ASP A 809 -1.24 10.58 -21.11
C ASP A 809 0.01 10.84 -21.97
N PRO A 810 1.20 11.07 -21.36
CA PRO A 810 2.42 11.32 -22.13
C PRO A 810 2.92 10.07 -22.87
N ALA A 811 2.48 8.87 -22.49
CA ALA A 811 2.83 7.61 -23.14
C ALA A 811 1.82 7.19 -24.22
N GLY A 812 0.71 7.92 -24.35
CA GLY A 812 -0.33 7.65 -25.34
C GLY A 812 -0.18 8.44 -26.65
N PRO A 813 -1.03 8.16 -27.65
CA PRO A 813 -1.11 8.99 -28.85
C PRO A 813 -1.56 10.43 -28.51
N PRO A 814 -1.37 11.41 -29.39
CA PRO A 814 -1.84 12.79 -29.17
C PRO A 814 -3.32 12.84 -28.76
N GLY A 815 -3.60 13.53 -27.65
CA GLY A 815 -4.96 13.63 -27.07
C GLY A 815 -5.37 12.48 -26.14
N ALA A 816 -4.51 11.47 -25.93
CA ALA A 816 -4.75 10.42 -24.96
C ALA A 816 -4.77 10.96 -23.52
N ARG A 817 -5.52 10.28 -22.65
CA ARG A 817 -5.74 10.67 -21.25
C ARG A 817 -5.45 9.50 -20.32
N LEU A 818 -4.93 9.83 -19.14
CA LEU A 818 -4.81 8.96 -17.96
C LEU A 818 -5.92 9.32 -16.98
N TYR A 819 -6.58 8.31 -16.44
CA TYR A 819 -7.44 8.44 -15.27
C TYR A 819 -6.64 8.17 -13.99
N ARG A 820 -6.68 9.13 -13.06
CA ARG A 820 -6.07 9.08 -11.73
C ARG A 820 -7.02 8.43 -10.73
N THR A 821 -6.73 7.19 -10.33
CA THR A 821 -7.68 6.35 -9.58
C THR A 821 -7.82 6.72 -8.10
N GLY A 822 -6.81 7.37 -7.51
CA GLY A 822 -6.63 7.50 -6.06
C GLY A 822 -6.25 6.21 -5.35
N ASP A 823 -6.13 5.09 -6.06
CA ASP A 823 -5.66 3.82 -5.51
C ASP A 823 -4.14 3.78 -5.47
N LEU A 824 -3.57 3.26 -4.38
CA LEU A 824 -2.15 3.02 -4.24
C LEU A 824 -1.81 1.60 -4.68
N GLY A 825 -0.76 1.47 -5.46
CA GLY A 825 -0.25 0.18 -5.89
C GLY A 825 1.26 0.19 -6.06
N ARG A 826 1.83 -0.99 -6.30
CA ARG A 826 3.22 -1.12 -6.75
C ARG A 826 3.33 -2.21 -7.80
N ARG A 827 4.18 -1.96 -8.81
CA ARG A 827 4.50 -2.96 -9.82
C ARG A 827 5.47 -3.99 -9.25
N ARG A 828 5.16 -5.27 -9.38
CA ARG A 828 6.06 -6.37 -9.04
C ARG A 828 7.14 -6.52 -10.12
N PRO A 829 8.28 -7.17 -9.83
CA PRO A 829 9.32 -7.42 -10.83
C PRO A 829 8.86 -8.28 -12.03
N ASP A 830 7.78 -9.04 -11.89
CA ASP A 830 7.19 -9.84 -12.98
C ASP A 830 6.14 -9.07 -13.80
N GLY A 831 5.99 -7.76 -13.56
CA GLY A 831 5.06 -6.88 -14.27
C GLY A 831 3.64 -6.84 -13.69
N ARG A 832 3.27 -7.78 -12.81
CA ARG A 832 1.95 -7.76 -12.14
C ARG A 832 1.87 -6.61 -11.13
N ILE A 833 0.66 -6.15 -10.83
CA ILE A 833 0.47 -5.00 -9.93
C ILE A 833 -0.14 -5.46 -8.61
N GLU A 834 0.49 -5.09 -7.49
CA GLU A 834 -0.06 -5.24 -6.15
C GLU A 834 -0.87 -4.00 -5.78
N PHE A 835 -2.08 -4.21 -5.25
CA PHE A 835 -2.90 -3.16 -4.66
C PHE A 835 -2.51 -2.97 -3.19
N LEU A 836 -2.28 -1.73 -2.77
CA LEU A 836 -1.80 -1.38 -1.42
C LEU A 836 -2.85 -0.64 -0.58
N GLY A 837 -3.95 -0.20 -1.19
CA GLY A 837 -5.01 0.57 -0.53
C GLY A 837 -5.38 1.82 -1.31
N ARG A 838 -5.94 2.81 -0.63
CA ARG A 838 -6.29 4.11 -1.21
C ARG A 838 -5.45 5.22 -0.60
N ALA A 839 -5.16 6.24 -1.39
CA ALA A 839 -4.49 7.46 -0.94
C ALA A 839 -5.47 8.45 -0.28
N ASP A 840 -6.77 8.29 -0.53
CA ASP A 840 -7.84 9.15 -0.04
C ASP A 840 -8.76 8.42 0.97
N GLY A 841 -9.77 9.13 1.48
CA GLY A 841 -10.72 8.61 2.47
C GLY A 841 -11.84 7.73 1.88
N GLN A 842 -11.74 7.34 0.61
CA GLN A 842 -12.72 6.47 -0.04
C GLN A 842 -12.52 5.01 0.38
N VAL A 843 -13.63 4.29 0.52
CA VAL A 843 -13.64 2.88 0.92
C VAL A 843 -14.52 2.05 -0.01
N LYS A 844 -14.29 0.75 -0.03
CA LYS A 844 -15.11 -0.24 -0.75
C LYS A 844 -15.76 -1.16 0.27
N ILE A 845 -17.09 -1.17 0.33
CA ILE A 845 -17.86 -2.00 1.26
C ILE A 845 -18.87 -2.79 0.44
N ARG A 846 -18.77 -4.13 0.48
CA ARG A 846 -19.65 -5.05 -0.27
C ARG A 846 -19.74 -4.72 -1.78
N GLY A 847 -18.62 -4.31 -2.37
CA GLY A 847 -18.46 -3.93 -3.78
C GLY A 847 -18.81 -2.48 -4.07
N HIS A 848 -19.49 -1.80 -3.14
CA HIS A 848 -19.90 -0.42 -3.33
C HIS A 848 -18.77 0.53 -3.00
N ARG A 849 -18.51 1.44 -3.93
CA ARG A 849 -17.58 2.55 -3.76
C ARG A 849 -18.24 3.64 -2.92
N ILE A 850 -17.74 3.86 -1.71
CA ILE A 850 -18.31 4.78 -0.72
C ILE A 850 -17.29 5.86 -0.38
N GLU A 851 -17.66 7.11 -0.59
CA GLU A 851 -16.92 8.28 -0.10
C GLU A 851 -17.40 8.60 1.31
N LEU A 852 -16.53 8.42 2.31
CA LEU A 852 -16.88 8.75 3.71
C LEU A 852 -17.32 10.22 3.85
N GLY A 853 -16.71 11.10 3.05
CA GLY A 853 -17.07 12.51 2.96
C GLY A 853 -18.52 12.78 2.52
N GLU A 854 -19.15 11.90 1.73
CA GLU A 854 -20.57 12.04 1.34
C GLU A 854 -21.50 11.83 2.55
N ILE A 855 -21.15 10.85 3.39
CA ILE A 855 -21.88 10.58 4.64
C ILE A 855 -21.62 11.71 5.65
N GLU A 856 -20.37 12.14 5.81
CA GLU A 856 -19.98 13.26 6.67
C GLU A 856 -20.70 14.55 6.28
N ALA A 857 -20.75 14.89 4.98
CA ALA A 857 -21.46 16.06 4.48
C ALA A 857 -22.95 16.01 4.79
N ARG A 858 -23.60 14.86 4.56
CA ARG A 858 -25.03 14.69 4.87
C ARG A 858 -25.31 14.76 6.37
N LEU A 859 -24.44 14.20 7.21
CA LEU A 859 -24.55 14.34 8.66
C LEU A 859 -24.50 15.80 9.10
N LEU A 860 -23.63 16.61 8.49
CA LEU A 860 -23.49 18.04 8.80
C LEU A 860 -24.72 18.89 8.41
N GLU A 861 -25.56 18.41 7.49
CA GLU A 861 -26.84 19.06 7.12
C GLU A 861 -27.89 18.94 8.24
N HIS A 862 -27.76 17.94 9.12
CA HIS A 862 -28.71 17.74 10.22
C HIS A 862 -28.55 18.82 11.32
N GLU A 863 -29.66 19.37 11.80
CA GLU A 863 -29.68 20.51 12.74
C GLU A 863 -28.97 20.24 14.08
N LEU A 864 -28.90 18.97 14.48
CA LEU A 864 -28.26 18.54 15.72
C LEU A 864 -26.75 18.32 15.62
N VAL A 865 -26.14 18.41 14.44
CA VAL A 865 -24.73 18.02 14.22
C VAL A 865 -23.85 19.25 14.02
N ALA A 866 -22.87 19.45 14.90
CA ALA A 866 -21.87 20.51 14.82
C ALA A 866 -20.64 20.08 14.00
N ALA A 867 -20.22 18.83 14.15
CA ALA A 867 -19.14 18.22 13.39
C ALA A 867 -19.41 16.72 13.21
N ALA A 868 -18.90 16.13 12.13
CA ALA A 868 -19.03 14.71 11.86
C ALA A 868 -17.74 14.14 11.26
N ALA A 869 -17.45 12.89 11.61
CA ALA A 869 -16.44 12.05 10.97
C ALA A 869 -17.02 10.65 10.79
N VAL A 870 -16.70 9.98 9.68
CA VAL A 870 -17.10 8.59 9.46
C VAL A 870 -15.85 7.75 9.29
N ALA A 871 -15.89 6.53 9.85
CA ALA A 871 -14.82 5.56 9.71
C ALA A 871 -15.39 4.16 9.48
N VAL A 872 -14.57 3.29 8.87
CA VAL A 872 -14.86 1.86 8.75
C VAL A 872 -14.23 1.14 9.94
N ARG A 873 -14.99 0.27 10.59
CA ARG A 873 -14.56 -0.67 11.63
C ARG A 873 -14.75 -2.10 11.15
N ASP A 874 -13.87 -2.99 11.60
CA ASP A 874 -13.93 -4.43 11.30
C ASP A 874 -13.93 -4.76 9.79
N GLY A 875 -13.43 -3.84 8.96
CA GLY A 875 -13.34 -3.97 7.50
C GLY A 875 -14.63 -3.74 6.72
N GLU A 876 -15.80 -3.79 7.36
CA GLU A 876 -17.10 -3.77 6.65
C GLU A 876 -18.17 -2.88 7.31
N ARG A 877 -17.94 -2.32 8.51
CA ARG A 877 -18.95 -1.59 9.28
C ARG A 877 -18.69 -0.09 9.28
N LEU A 878 -19.64 0.70 8.76
CA LEU A 878 -19.61 2.17 8.87
C LEU A 878 -20.02 2.63 10.28
N VAL A 879 -19.20 3.48 10.90
CA VAL A 879 -19.47 4.13 12.18
C VAL A 879 -19.38 5.64 12.02
N ALA A 880 -20.43 6.35 12.42
CA ALA A 880 -20.46 7.81 12.43
C ALA A 880 -20.11 8.36 13.81
N TYR A 881 -19.16 9.28 13.86
CA TYR A 881 -18.74 10.01 15.05
C TYR A 881 -19.24 11.44 14.93
N VAL A 882 -20.11 11.86 15.83
CA VAL A 882 -20.82 13.13 15.73
C VAL A 882 -20.58 13.98 16.97
N VAL A 883 -20.33 15.27 16.76
CA VAL A 883 -20.33 16.27 17.84
C VAL A 883 -21.69 16.96 17.81
N PRO A 884 -22.53 16.83 18.84
CA PRO A 884 -23.83 17.48 18.87
C PRO A 884 -23.71 19.01 18.93
N ARG A 885 -24.61 19.74 18.27
CA ARG A 885 -24.81 21.17 18.59
C ARG A 885 -25.46 21.23 19.97
N THR A 886 -24.78 21.82 20.94
CA THR A 886 -25.41 22.10 22.23
C THR A 886 -26.58 23.03 22.00
N ALA A 887 -27.79 22.61 22.41
CA ALA A 887 -28.95 23.47 22.43
C ALA A 887 -28.61 24.68 23.32
N ALA A 888 -28.57 25.87 22.74
CA ALA A 888 -28.63 27.08 23.53
C ALA A 888 -29.87 26.95 24.43
N ALA A 889 -29.68 27.06 25.75
CA ALA A 889 -30.79 27.09 26.68
C ALA A 889 -31.83 28.13 26.21
N PRO A 890 -33.13 27.85 26.30
CA PRO A 890 -34.16 28.80 25.87
C PRO A 890 -34.06 30.05 26.74
N GLY A 891 -33.49 31.14 26.22
CA GLY A 891 -33.33 32.35 27.02
C GLY A 891 -32.44 33.49 26.50
N THR A 892 -31.75 33.41 25.37
CA THR A 892 -30.95 34.54 24.87
C THR A 892 -31.22 34.83 23.40
N SER A 893 -31.78 36.02 23.14
CA SER A 893 -32.14 36.54 21.82
C SER A 893 -30.95 36.57 20.85
N PRO A 894 -31.18 36.40 19.53
CA PRO A 894 -30.11 36.46 18.53
C PRO A 894 -29.74 37.91 18.26
N GLY A 895 -28.60 38.36 18.79
CA GLY A 895 -28.05 39.69 18.58
C GLY A 895 -26.63 39.62 18.04
N ALA A 896 -26.51 39.86 16.73
CA ALA A 896 -25.34 40.41 16.02
C ALA A 896 -23.97 39.71 16.17
N ALA A 897 -23.56 39.00 15.12
CA ALA A 897 -22.16 38.94 14.68
C ALA A 897 -22.08 38.65 13.18
N SER A 898 -22.54 39.60 12.37
CA SER A 898 -22.04 39.78 10.99
C SER A 898 -20.93 40.83 11.07
N ALA A 899 -19.68 40.39 10.93
CA ALA A 899 -18.57 41.26 10.61
C ALA A 899 -17.54 40.45 9.81
N ALA A 900 -17.61 40.63 8.50
CA ALA A 900 -16.60 40.16 7.56
C ALA A 900 -15.23 40.78 7.90
N VAL A 901 -14.17 39.97 7.89
CA VAL A 901 -12.78 40.44 7.83
C VAL A 901 -12.26 40.13 6.42
N PRO A 902 -11.88 41.13 5.61
CA PRO A 902 -11.32 40.92 4.28
C PRO A 902 -9.80 40.70 4.34
N GLY A 903 -9.31 39.72 3.56
CA GLY A 903 -7.91 39.66 3.13
C GLY A 903 -7.07 38.53 3.74
N LEU A 904 -7.10 37.36 3.09
CA LEU A 904 -6.00 36.37 3.08
C LEU A 904 -6.27 35.36 1.95
N THR A 905 -5.82 35.71 0.74
CA THR A 905 -5.70 34.77 -0.38
C THR A 905 -4.37 34.01 -0.24
N ALA A 906 -4.43 32.72 0.06
CA ALA A 906 -3.31 31.79 -0.11
C ALA A 906 -3.50 31.02 -1.43
N PRO A 907 -2.48 30.91 -2.31
CA PRO A 907 -2.57 30.10 -3.52
C PRO A 907 -2.24 28.63 -3.20
N GLY A 908 -3.03 27.68 -3.72
CA GLY A 908 -2.57 26.29 -3.88
C GLY A 908 -3.19 25.18 -3.02
N ALA A 909 -4.39 25.35 -2.45
CA ALA A 909 -5.13 24.22 -1.87
C ALA A 909 -6.28 23.79 -2.81
N GLY A 910 -6.28 22.52 -3.25
CA GLY A 910 -7.34 21.92 -4.07
C GLY A 910 -8.71 21.89 -3.35
N PRO A 911 -9.81 21.58 -4.08
CA PRO A 911 -11.16 21.80 -3.60
C PRO A 911 -11.57 20.75 -2.55
N GLY A 912 -11.26 21.02 -1.29
CA GLY A 912 -11.69 20.27 -0.11
C GLY A 912 -12.74 21.05 0.68
N GLY A 913 -13.95 21.19 0.12
CA GLY A 913 -15.03 22.04 0.66
C GLY A 913 -15.66 21.58 1.99
N ALA A 914 -15.30 20.43 2.54
CA ALA A 914 -15.79 19.97 3.85
C ALA A 914 -14.83 20.31 5.02
N SER A 915 -13.57 20.67 4.73
CA SER A 915 -12.56 20.90 5.78
C SER A 915 -12.74 22.22 6.53
N ALA A 916 -13.36 23.24 5.92
CA ALA A 916 -13.46 24.56 6.52
C ALA A 916 -14.51 24.63 7.65
N ALA A 917 -15.64 23.92 7.51
CA ALA A 917 -16.69 23.88 8.53
C ALA A 917 -16.26 23.15 9.83
N VAL A 918 -15.33 22.19 9.72
CA VAL A 918 -14.77 21.46 10.87
C VAL A 918 -13.84 22.35 11.72
N LEU A 919 -13.30 23.45 11.15
CA LEU A 919 -12.27 24.27 11.79
C LEU A 919 -12.80 25.39 12.70
N GLU A 920 -14.05 25.86 12.53
CA GLU A 920 -14.56 26.98 13.34
C GLU A 920 -15.02 26.59 14.75
N VAL A 921 -15.40 25.32 14.98
CA VAL A 921 -15.75 24.80 16.32
C VAL A 921 -14.49 24.36 17.10
N ALA A 922 -13.32 24.33 16.46
CA ALA A 922 -12.07 23.78 17.00
C ALA A 922 -11.20 24.75 17.83
N SER A 923 -11.72 25.92 18.25
CA SER A 923 -10.92 26.96 18.91
C SER A 923 -10.60 26.71 20.39
N ALA A 924 -11.06 25.60 20.99
CA ALA A 924 -10.87 25.29 22.41
C ALA A 924 -10.11 23.97 22.73
N ALA A 925 -9.63 23.21 21.72
CA ALA A 925 -9.04 21.88 21.95
C ALA A 925 -7.51 21.89 22.05
N VAL A 926 -6.96 21.17 23.03
CA VAL A 926 -5.52 20.86 23.16
C VAL A 926 -5.16 19.70 22.20
N PRO A 927 -4.20 19.87 21.27
CA PRO A 927 -3.77 18.79 20.37
C PRO A 927 -3.27 17.57 21.16
N GLY A 928 -3.73 16.37 20.78
CA GLY A 928 -3.29 15.08 21.37
C GLY A 928 -4.09 14.56 22.57
N ALA A 929 -5.11 15.28 23.06
CA ALA A 929 -5.98 14.76 24.11
C ALA A 929 -7.13 13.91 23.53
N ALA A 930 -7.34 12.69 24.07
CA ALA A 930 -8.41 11.79 23.62
C ALA A 930 -9.81 12.46 23.74
N PRO A 931 -10.73 12.17 22.79
CA PRO A 931 -12.11 12.65 22.87
C PRO A 931 -12.91 11.86 23.91
N ARG A 932 -13.90 12.50 24.54
CA ARG A 932 -14.82 11.84 25.48
C ARG A 932 -16.06 11.37 24.72
N VAL A 933 -16.40 10.10 24.86
CA VAL A 933 -17.68 9.57 24.38
C VAL A 933 -18.80 10.09 25.29
N LEU A 934 -19.82 10.70 24.70
CA LEU A 934 -21.02 11.17 25.40
C LEU A 934 -21.99 10.00 25.60
N ALA A 935 -22.61 9.90 26.78
CA ALA A 935 -23.60 8.85 27.05
C ALA A 935 -24.95 9.15 26.35
N GLU A 936 -25.76 8.13 26.10
CA GLU A 936 -27.10 8.29 25.49
C GLU A 936 -28.00 9.24 26.33
N THR A 937 -27.82 9.25 27.65
CA THR A 937 -28.51 10.18 28.56
C THR A 937 -28.13 11.64 28.33
N GLU A 938 -26.95 11.92 27.76
CA GLU A 938 -26.49 13.27 27.43
C GLU A 938 -26.99 13.73 26.05
N VAL A 939 -27.33 12.79 25.16
CA VAL A 939 -27.79 13.07 23.77
C VAL A 939 -28.97 12.18 23.33
N PRO A 940 -30.12 12.20 24.03
CA PRO A 940 -31.15 11.19 23.85
C PRO A 940 -31.72 11.13 22.42
N GLY A 941 -31.75 9.93 21.84
CA GLY A 941 -32.32 9.64 20.53
C GLY A 941 -31.55 10.24 19.35
N LEU A 942 -30.31 10.71 19.57
CA LEU A 942 -29.50 11.30 18.50
C LEU A 942 -29.22 10.28 17.41
N ALA A 943 -28.82 9.05 17.77
CA ALA A 943 -28.52 7.99 16.82
C ALA A 943 -29.70 7.67 15.89
N GLY A 944 -30.91 7.50 16.45
CA GLY A 944 -32.13 7.23 15.68
C GLY A 944 -32.47 8.35 14.69
N ARG A 945 -32.43 9.61 15.13
CA ARG A 945 -32.72 10.78 14.27
C ARG A 945 -31.70 10.93 13.14
N LEU A 946 -30.41 10.70 13.42
CA LEU A 946 -29.37 10.75 12.40
C LEU A 946 -29.50 9.60 11.40
N ARG A 947 -29.81 8.38 11.87
CA ARG A 947 -30.08 7.23 11.00
C ARG A 947 -31.24 7.51 10.05
N GLU A 948 -32.35 8.00 10.57
CA GLU A 948 -33.52 8.36 9.77
C GLU A 948 -33.20 9.46 8.75
N HIS A 949 -32.45 10.49 9.15
CA HIS A 949 -32.00 11.54 8.24
C HIS A 949 -31.12 11.03 7.10
N LEU A 950 -30.16 10.15 7.41
CA LEU A 950 -29.27 9.58 6.40
C LEU A 950 -30.01 8.62 5.47
N ALA A 951 -30.90 7.77 6.00
CA ALA A 951 -31.67 6.80 5.22
C ALA A 951 -32.58 7.45 4.16
N ARG A 952 -33.00 8.72 4.36
CA ARG A 952 -33.78 9.46 3.36
C ARG A 952 -32.98 9.86 2.11
N GLY A 953 -31.68 10.09 2.25
CA GLY A 953 -30.83 10.64 1.17
C GLY A 953 -29.73 9.71 0.66
N LEU A 954 -29.34 8.71 1.44
CA LEU A 954 -28.21 7.82 1.15
C LEU A 954 -28.69 6.37 0.92
N PRO A 955 -28.08 5.62 -0.02
CA PRO A 955 -28.32 4.19 -0.15
C PRO A 955 -28.07 3.46 1.17
N GLY A 956 -28.82 2.39 1.45
CA GLY A 956 -28.73 1.67 2.72
C GLY A 956 -27.31 1.22 3.10
N VAL A 957 -26.49 0.83 2.11
CA VAL A 957 -25.07 0.45 2.34
C VAL A 957 -24.19 1.61 2.84
N MET A 958 -24.61 2.86 2.63
CA MET A 958 -23.92 4.07 3.09
C MET A 958 -24.43 4.58 4.44
N VAL A 959 -25.51 4.02 4.99
CA VAL A 959 -26.05 4.41 6.30
C VAL A 959 -25.19 3.74 7.39
N PRO A 960 -24.57 4.50 8.31
CA PRO A 960 -23.79 3.97 9.41
C PRO A 960 -24.59 3.01 10.28
N ALA A 961 -23.95 1.89 10.64
CA ALA A 961 -24.53 0.88 11.54
C ALA A 961 -24.51 1.37 13.00
N ALA A 962 -23.52 2.20 13.36
CA ALA A 962 -23.38 2.74 14.71
C ALA A 962 -23.11 4.25 14.68
N TYR A 963 -23.55 4.94 15.74
CA TYR A 963 -23.37 6.37 15.96
C TYR A 963 -22.73 6.59 17.33
N VAL A 964 -21.63 7.33 17.37
CA VAL A 964 -20.88 7.63 18.59
C VAL A 964 -20.88 9.15 18.78
N ALA A 965 -21.54 9.62 19.84
CA ALA A 965 -21.52 11.03 20.18
C ALA A 965 -20.22 11.37 20.92
N LEU A 966 -19.51 12.41 20.45
CA LEU A 966 -18.27 12.90 21.04
C LEU A 966 -18.43 14.34 21.50
N ASP A 967 -17.72 14.71 22.55
CA ASP A 967 -17.59 16.12 22.95
C ASP A 967 -16.81 16.94 21.91
N ARG A 968 -15.87 16.30 21.19
CA ARG A 968 -15.06 16.89 20.11
C ARG A 968 -14.50 15.81 19.19
N LEU A 969 -14.10 16.20 17.98
CA LEU A 969 -13.32 15.33 17.08
C LEU A 969 -11.82 15.37 17.46
N PRO A 970 -11.11 14.21 17.43
CA PRO A 970 -9.67 14.18 17.66
C PRO A 970 -8.91 14.80 16.49
N LEU A 971 -7.86 15.58 16.78
CA LEU A 971 -7.03 16.25 15.78
C LEU A 971 -5.55 15.87 15.94
N THR A 972 -4.87 15.71 14.81
CA THR A 972 -3.41 15.61 14.71
C THR A 972 -2.73 16.93 15.14
N PRO A 973 -1.40 16.94 15.42
CA PRO A 973 -0.66 18.18 15.66
C PRO A 973 -0.77 19.21 14.53
N ALA A 974 -1.01 18.75 13.30
CA ALA A 974 -1.27 19.59 12.11
C ALA A 974 -2.72 20.11 12.02
N ARG A 975 -3.53 19.94 13.07
CA ARG A 975 -4.96 20.31 13.15
C ARG A 975 -5.86 19.66 12.10
N LYS A 976 -5.45 18.50 11.56
CA LYS A 976 -6.30 17.64 10.71
C LYS A 976 -6.98 16.56 11.57
N LEU A 977 -8.18 16.11 11.18
CA LEU A 977 -8.88 14.98 11.82
C LEU A 977 -7.98 13.76 11.96
N ASP A 978 -7.86 13.23 13.18
CA ASP A 978 -7.11 12.01 13.49
C ASP A 978 -8.08 10.81 13.57
N ARG A 979 -8.30 10.14 12.44
CA ARG A 979 -9.21 8.98 12.37
C ARG A 979 -8.71 7.77 13.16
N LEU A 980 -7.42 7.68 13.45
CA LEU A 980 -6.83 6.60 14.26
C LEU A 980 -7.09 6.80 15.76
N ALA A 981 -7.26 8.06 16.18
CA ALA A 981 -7.62 8.41 17.55
C ALA A 981 -9.15 8.43 17.82
N LEU A 982 -9.98 8.06 16.83
CA LEU A 982 -11.41 7.89 17.04
C LEU A 982 -11.64 6.66 17.94
N PRO A 983 -12.42 6.79 19.04
CA PRO A 983 -12.61 5.71 19.99
C PRO A 983 -13.33 4.51 19.33
N GLU A 984 -13.16 3.33 19.90
CA GLU A 984 -14.03 2.20 19.54
C GLU A 984 -15.47 2.51 19.95
N PRO A 985 -16.47 2.13 19.13
CA PRO A 985 -17.86 2.29 19.53
C PRO A 985 -18.11 1.51 20.83
N PRO A 986 -18.81 2.09 21.82
CA PRO A 986 -19.02 1.44 23.11
C PRO A 986 -19.70 0.08 22.92
N ALA A 987 -19.16 -0.96 23.57
CA ALA A 987 -19.82 -2.25 23.67
C ALA A 987 -20.98 -2.12 24.68
N ARG A 988 -22.17 -1.76 24.18
CA ARG A 988 -23.46 -1.61 24.90
C ARG A 988 -23.39 -0.70 26.15
N ALA A 989 -24.22 0.34 26.19
CA ALA A 989 -24.51 1.01 27.45
C ALA A 989 -25.26 0.01 28.35
N THR A 990 -24.56 -0.62 29.29
CA THR A 990 -25.18 -1.36 30.39
C THR A 990 -25.82 -0.35 31.33
N GLU A 991 -27.07 0.02 31.08
CA GLU A 991 -27.91 0.50 32.18
C GLU A 991 -28.13 -0.67 33.16
N PRO A 992 -28.06 -0.42 34.49
CA PRO A 992 -28.50 -1.41 35.46
C PRO A 992 -30.00 -1.65 35.23
N ALA A 993 -30.37 -2.92 35.04
CA ALA A 993 -31.77 -3.33 34.88
C ALA A 993 -32.66 -2.69 35.96
N PRO A 994 -33.73 -1.95 35.59
CA PRO A 994 -34.84 -1.75 36.50
C PRO A 994 -35.41 -3.12 36.87
N ALA A 995 -35.74 -3.30 38.14
CA ALA A 995 -36.26 -4.56 38.67
C ALA A 995 -37.33 -5.18 37.75
N ALA A 996 -37.09 -6.44 37.38
CA ALA A 996 -37.98 -7.23 36.54
C ALA A 996 -39.43 -7.14 37.03
N VAL A 997 -40.32 -6.66 36.14
CA VAL A 997 -41.74 -6.98 36.22
C VAL A 997 -41.92 -8.30 35.48
N PRO A 998 -42.36 -9.39 36.15
CA PRO A 998 -42.55 -10.67 35.47
C PRO A 998 -43.86 -10.63 34.69
N ALA A 999 -43.79 -10.30 33.40
CA ALA A 999 -44.79 -10.77 32.44
C ALA A 999 -44.40 -12.19 32.04
N ALA A 1000 -45.35 -13.14 32.06
CA ALA A 1000 -45.11 -14.54 31.70
C ALA A 1000 -44.38 -14.62 30.34
N ALA A 1001 -43.16 -15.19 30.32
CA ALA A 1001 -42.33 -15.26 29.14
C ALA A 1001 -43.05 -16.06 28.05
N ASP A 1002 -43.41 -15.41 26.95
CA ASP A 1002 -43.91 -16.08 25.76
C ASP A 1002 -42.82 -17.09 25.30
N PRO A 1003 -43.14 -18.40 25.19
CA PRO A 1003 -42.19 -19.41 24.75
C PRO A 1003 -41.59 -19.12 23.37
N LEU A 1004 -42.36 -18.48 22.48
CA LEU A 1004 -41.90 -18.09 21.14
C LEU A 1004 -40.86 -16.98 21.22
N ILE A 1005 -41.14 -15.91 22.00
CA ILE A 1005 -40.19 -14.82 22.22
C ILE A 1005 -38.92 -15.37 22.86
N SER A 1006 -39.05 -16.28 23.82
CA SER A 1006 -37.92 -16.90 24.51
C SER A 1006 -37.02 -17.70 23.55
N GLU A 1007 -37.61 -18.47 22.64
CA GLU A 1007 -36.86 -19.24 21.66
C GLU A 1007 -36.20 -18.35 20.59
N ILE A 1008 -36.90 -17.32 20.12
CA ILE A 1008 -36.31 -16.34 19.17
C ILE A 1008 -35.18 -15.56 19.84
N THR A 1009 -35.34 -15.17 21.11
CA THR A 1009 -34.29 -14.55 21.92
C THR A 1009 -33.06 -15.44 21.98
N ALA A 1010 -33.22 -16.73 22.34
CA ALA A 1010 -32.10 -17.68 22.39
C ALA A 1010 -31.40 -17.86 21.03
N ILE A 1011 -32.15 -17.81 19.92
CA ILE A 1011 -31.57 -17.86 18.57
C ILE A 1011 -30.73 -16.60 18.29
N TRP A 1012 -31.24 -15.41 18.62
CA TRP A 1012 -30.52 -14.16 18.44
C TRP A 1012 -29.26 -14.11 19.29
N GLU A 1013 -29.35 -14.47 20.57
CA GLU A 1013 -28.21 -14.52 21.48
C GLU A 1013 -27.12 -15.46 20.97
N GLU A 1014 -27.51 -16.64 20.45
CA GLU A 1014 -26.55 -17.61 19.93
C GLU A 1014 -25.90 -17.16 18.60
N VAL A 1015 -26.61 -16.41 17.75
CA VAL A 1015 -26.08 -15.91 16.48
C VAL A 1015 -25.19 -14.69 16.70
N LEU A 1016 -25.66 -13.74 17.50
CA LEU A 1016 -24.99 -12.46 17.75
C LEU A 1016 -23.90 -12.57 18.82
N LYS A 1017 -23.89 -13.67 19.60
CA LYS A 1017 -22.98 -13.88 20.74
C LYS A 1017 -23.15 -12.81 21.81
N ILE A 1018 -24.39 -12.45 22.09
CA ILE A 1018 -24.80 -11.42 23.07
C ILE A 1018 -25.83 -12.05 23.99
N ASP A 1019 -25.62 -11.99 25.30
CA ASP A 1019 -26.59 -12.48 26.29
C ASP A 1019 -27.53 -11.34 26.76
N GLY A 1020 -28.75 -11.69 27.18
CA GLY A 1020 -29.73 -10.77 27.76
C GLY A 1020 -30.28 -9.77 26.74
N ILE A 1021 -30.67 -10.24 25.56
CA ILE A 1021 -31.32 -9.40 24.55
C ILE A 1021 -32.78 -9.16 24.95
N ARG A 1022 -33.23 -7.90 24.93
CA ARG A 1022 -34.63 -7.57 25.22
C ARG A 1022 -35.50 -7.74 23.97
N PRO A 1023 -36.79 -8.08 24.12
CA PRO A 1023 -37.66 -8.31 22.97
C PRO A 1023 -37.85 -7.10 22.03
N ASP A 1024 -37.70 -5.89 22.57
CA ASP A 1024 -37.87 -4.62 21.88
C ASP A 1024 -36.56 -4.01 21.33
N GLU A 1025 -35.41 -4.66 21.54
CA GLU A 1025 -34.13 -4.18 21.01
C GLU A 1025 -34.00 -4.42 19.50
N ASP A 1026 -33.50 -3.41 18.79
CA ASP A 1026 -33.29 -3.45 17.35
C ASP A 1026 -32.07 -4.32 16.99
N LEU A 1027 -32.27 -5.23 16.03
CA LEU A 1027 -31.28 -6.19 15.56
C LEU A 1027 -30.00 -5.52 15.07
N PHE A 1028 -30.10 -4.39 14.38
CA PHE A 1028 -28.94 -3.69 13.83
C PHE A 1028 -28.18 -2.92 14.92
N ASP A 1029 -28.89 -2.42 15.93
CA ASP A 1029 -28.27 -1.82 17.12
C ASP A 1029 -27.49 -2.87 17.94
N LEU A 1030 -27.95 -4.12 17.93
CA LEU A 1030 -27.27 -5.27 18.52
C LEU A 1030 -26.08 -5.79 17.67
N GLY A 1031 -25.72 -5.09 16.58
CA GLY A 1031 -24.64 -5.52 15.69
C GLY A 1031 -25.07 -6.57 14.66
N GLY A 1032 -26.36 -6.79 14.50
CA GLY A 1032 -26.93 -7.60 13.44
C GLY A 1032 -26.66 -7.00 12.06
N HIS A 1033 -26.40 -7.88 11.11
CA HIS A 1033 -26.19 -7.59 9.69
C HIS A 1033 -26.85 -8.68 8.83
N SER A 1034 -26.88 -8.51 7.51
CA SER A 1034 -27.57 -9.43 6.58
C SER A 1034 -27.17 -10.90 6.77
N LEU A 1035 -25.89 -11.20 7.00
CA LEU A 1035 -25.44 -12.58 7.28
C LEU A 1035 -25.94 -13.10 8.65
N SER A 1036 -26.03 -12.26 9.69
CA SER A 1036 -26.65 -12.65 10.96
C SER A 1036 -28.15 -12.89 10.80
N ILE A 1037 -28.85 -12.08 9.97
CA ILE A 1037 -30.27 -12.26 9.63
C ILE A 1037 -30.48 -13.62 8.97
N THR A 1038 -29.67 -13.97 7.97
CA THR A 1038 -29.75 -15.29 7.31
C THR A 1038 -29.52 -16.44 8.31
N ARG A 1039 -28.59 -16.27 9.26
CA ARG A 1039 -28.33 -17.28 10.31
C ARG A 1039 -29.49 -17.40 11.30
N ILE A 1040 -30.07 -16.28 11.71
CA ILE A 1040 -31.25 -16.21 12.58
C ILE A 1040 -32.44 -16.87 11.90
N ALA A 1041 -32.78 -16.46 10.67
CA ALA A 1041 -33.87 -17.02 9.89
C ALA A 1041 -33.70 -18.54 9.69
N SER A 1042 -32.48 -19.01 9.34
CA SER A 1042 -32.21 -20.44 9.20
C SER A 1042 -32.39 -21.21 10.51
N ARG A 1043 -32.13 -20.60 11.67
CA ARG A 1043 -32.30 -21.23 12.98
C ARG A 1043 -33.75 -21.21 13.44
N ILE A 1044 -34.49 -20.15 13.14
CA ILE A 1044 -35.94 -20.09 13.34
C ILE A 1044 -36.59 -21.22 12.55
N ARG A 1045 -36.26 -21.40 11.27
CA ARG A 1045 -36.73 -22.53 10.50
C ARG A 1045 -36.35 -23.88 11.11
N GLY A 1046 -35.10 -24.02 11.53
CA GLY A 1046 -34.59 -25.28 12.11
C GLY A 1046 -35.24 -25.66 13.45
N ARG A 1047 -35.57 -24.68 14.30
CA ARG A 1047 -36.10 -24.92 15.65
C ARG A 1047 -37.62 -24.77 15.76
N LEU A 1048 -38.20 -23.84 15.01
CA LEU A 1048 -39.61 -23.47 15.09
C LEU A 1048 -40.44 -23.99 13.92
N GLY A 1049 -39.80 -24.54 12.87
CA GLY A 1049 -40.45 -25.16 11.72
C GLY A 1049 -41.11 -24.18 10.74
N VAL A 1050 -40.83 -22.88 10.88
CA VAL A 1050 -41.47 -21.80 10.12
C VAL A 1050 -40.43 -21.10 9.26
N ASP A 1051 -40.72 -20.87 7.98
CA ASP A 1051 -39.91 -20.00 7.11
C ASP A 1051 -40.40 -18.57 7.32
N VAL A 1052 -39.51 -17.68 7.75
CA VAL A 1052 -39.81 -16.25 7.95
C VAL A 1052 -39.15 -15.49 6.81
N ASP A 1053 -39.91 -14.62 6.16
CA ASP A 1053 -39.36 -13.75 5.12
C ASP A 1053 -38.23 -12.89 5.69
N LEU A 1054 -37.15 -12.72 4.93
CA LEU A 1054 -36.00 -11.93 5.36
C LEU A 1054 -36.36 -10.44 5.48
N ASP A 1055 -37.37 -9.97 4.74
CA ASP A 1055 -37.82 -8.58 4.77
C ASP A 1055 -38.37 -8.18 6.15
N VAL A 1056 -38.94 -9.14 6.90
CA VAL A 1056 -39.40 -8.92 8.30
C VAL A 1056 -38.28 -8.38 9.19
N PHE A 1057 -37.04 -8.85 9.00
CA PHE A 1057 -35.90 -8.42 9.79
C PHE A 1057 -35.39 -7.02 9.43
N PHE A 1058 -35.94 -6.39 8.39
CA PHE A 1058 -35.67 -5.01 8.01
C PHE A 1058 -36.86 -4.10 8.34
N ASP A 1059 -38.08 -4.60 8.17
CA ASP A 1059 -39.31 -3.85 8.44
C ASP A 1059 -39.61 -3.73 9.94
N THR A 1060 -39.44 -4.82 10.67
CA THR A 1060 -39.66 -4.90 12.12
C THR A 1060 -38.49 -5.62 12.80
N PRO A 1061 -37.31 -4.97 12.88
CA PRO A 1061 -36.05 -5.59 13.29
C PRO A 1061 -35.95 -5.87 14.80
N THR A 1062 -37.02 -6.32 15.45
CA THR A 1062 -37.07 -6.65 16.88
C THR A 1062 -37.51 -8.10 17.06
N ILE A 1063 -37.19 -8.69 18.21
CA ILE A 1063 -37.67 -10.04 18.54
C ILE A 1063 -39.20 -10.06 18.57
N ASP A 1064 -39.83 -9.00 19.07
CA ASP A 1064 -41.30 -8.86 19.05
C ASP A 1064 -41.86 -8.83 17.62
N GLY A 1065 -41.23 -8.08 16.70
CA GLY A 1065 -41.62 -8.01 15.30
C GLY A 1065 -41.49 -9.35 14.57
N VAL A 1066 -40.38 -10.06 14.80
CA VAL A 1066 -40.15 -11.39 14.23
C VAL A 1066 -41.07 -12.43 14.85
N ALA A 1067 -41.37 -12.35 16.15
CA ALA A 1067 -42.31 -13.25 16.81
C ALA A 1067 -43.72 -13.11 16.21
N GLU A 1068 -44.15 -11.88 15.90
CA GLU A 1068 -45.43 -11.65 15.25
C GLU A 1068 -45.48 -12.27 13.85
N ALA A 1069 -44.43 -12.06 13.03
CA ALA A 1069 -44.36 -12.70 11.72
C ALA A 1069 -44.37 -14.24 11.79
N VAL A 1070 -43.71 -14.82 12.80
CA VAL A 1070 -43.76 -16.27 13.03
C VAL A 1070 -45.17 -16.73 13.43
N ARG A 1071 -45.92 -15.94 14.23
CA ARG A 1071 -47.32 -16.25 14.55
C ARG A 1071 -48.19 -16.20 13.30
N SER A 1072 -48.09 -15.14 12.50
CA SER A 1072 -48.85 -15.00 11.26
C SER A 1072 -48.56 -16.14 10.27
N ALA A 1073 -47.29 -16.51 10.10
CA ALA A 1073 -46.91 -17.63 9.22
C ALA A 1073 -47.40 -19.00 9.72
N ARG A 1074 -47.54 -19.18 11.05
CA ARG A 1074 -48.15 -20.39 11.64
C ARG A 1074 -49.65 -20.46 11.44
N GLU A 1075 -50.33 -19.32 11.48
CA GLU A 1075 -51.77 -19.22 11.23
C GLU A 1075 -52.11 -19.43 9.75
N GLU A 1076 -51.26 -18.99 8.83
CA GLU A 1076 -51.43 -19.26 7.38
C GLU A 1076 -51.11 -20.71 6.98
N SER A 1077 -50.36 -21.44 7.81
CA SER A 1077 -50.00 -22.85 7.59
C SER A 1077 -50.92 -23.85 8.30
N ALA A 1078 -51.88 -23.37 9.11
CA ALA A 1078 -52.86 -24.17 9.84
C ALA A 1078 -54.24 -24.15 9.15
#